data_AF-A0A533XVY2-F1
#
_entry.id   AF-A0A533XVY2-F1
#
_cell.length_a   1.000
_cell.length_b   1.000
_cell.length_c   1.000
_cell.angle_alpha   90.00
_cell.angle_beta   90.00
_cell.angle_gamma   90.00
#
_symmetry.space_group_name_H-M   'P 1'
#
loop_
_entity.id
_entity.type
_entity.pdbx_description
1 polymer ?
#
loop_
_entity_poly.entity_id
_entity_poly.type
_entity_poly.pdbx_seq_one_letter_code
_entity_poly.pdbx_strand_id
1 'polypeptide(L)'
;MFLTRRQFMKASAGTIAVLAIADKALALTALQPVIEVGNPLGEYPDRSWERVYHDQYRYDSSFTYICTPNDTHGCRVRAFVRNGVVMRVEQNYDHQTYEDLYGNRGTFAWNPRMCLKGYTFHRRVYGPYRLKGPMLRKGWKAWVDDGCPELSPEVKAKYRFTSRGEDDMLRVSWDTIGTYLAKAQIKIAERYSGEAGARRLREQGYPPEMIETMKGGGTRTFKYRPGMALLGLIGKIGFGRMSNSNLAMLDAYIRKVGPDKAVGGRTWSSYTWHGDQPPDHPYWNGTQTSDIDHPDMRFSKLHVSWGKNFVEHKMPEAHWFIECMERGGRIVVIVPEYSPPATKADYWIPVRPASDAALFLGVIKILIDENLYDADFCKQFTDSPILLRTDTLQYLDPRDVIKDYKLFDLTHGYSKYVQAIKPEYRERLGDFMVWDTGKNQAVPMHREMVGVNMVKAGIDPALEGTYRVKLLDGKDVDVMPVFQMYKIHVQDFDLDTTYQITQSPKDLIVRWARDCGTVKPMAIHSGEGVNHWFHRTTNGRGAAMITILTGNQGKFGTGSHNWSGNYKTGIPQGTPWSGGGIGAWGAEDAFNLNLDAKAHGKEIVTKYYAYGEEPAYWNHGDRALIVNTPKYGRKVFTGKTHMPSPTKVEWSMNVNLLNNAKYHYDMVKNVDSNVEMIVVQDL
;
A
#
# COMPACT_ATOMS: atom_id res chain seq x y z
N MET A 1 -47.33 -44.88 22.16
CA MET A 1 -48.50 -45.00 23.06
C MET A 1 -48.60 -43.71 23.85
N PHE A 2 -49.65 -42.90 23.65
CA PHE A 2 -49.79 -41.61 24.34
C PHE A 2 -50.58 -41.80 25.64
N LEU A 3 -49.93 -41.53 26.78
CA LEU A 3 -50.56 -41.59 28.11
C LEU A 3 -51.52 -40.40 28.28
N THR A 4 -52.71 -40.67 28.82
CA THR A 4 -53.67 -39.61 29.16
C THR A 4 -53.19 -38.80 30.37
N ARG A 5 -53.60 -37.52 30.45
CA ARG A 5 -53.23 -36.60 31.54
C ARG A 5 -53.55 -37.16 32.94
N ARG A 6 -54.59 -38.00 33.05
CA ARG A 6 -54.97 -38.68 34.30
C ARG A 6 -54.06 -39.86 34.65
N GLN A 7 -53.56 -40.58 33.64
CA GLN A 7 -52.57 -41.64 33.81
C GLN A 7 -51.20 -41.05 34.16
N PHE A 8 -50.83 -39.92 33.56
CA PHE A 8 -49.62 -39.17 33.93
C PHE A 8 -49.65 -38.77 35.42
N MET A 9 -50.72 -38.13 35.89
CA MET A 9 -50.81 -37.70 37.30
C MET A 9 -50.81 -38.87 38.31
N LYS A 10 -51.40 -40.01 37.97
CA LYS A 10 -51.34 -41.22 38.82
C LYS A 10 -49.94 -41.83 38.85
N ALA A 11 -49.25 -41.87 37.70
CA ALA A 11 -47.87 -42.32 37.63
C ALA A 11 -46.95 -41.39 38.43
N SER A 12 -47.07 -40.06 38.24
CA SER A 12 -46.28 -39.07 38.96
C SER A 12 -46.48 -39.11 40.48
N ALA A 13 -47.71 -39.31 40.95
CA ALA A 13 -47.98 -39.45 42.39
C ALA A 13 -47.38 -40.72 42.99
N GLY A 14 -47.38 -41.84 42.24
CA GLY A 14 -46.71 -43.07 42.64
C GLY A 14 -45.18 -42.96 42.65
N THR A 15 -44.60 -42.23 41.69
CA THR A 15 -43.15 -42.03 41.61
C THR A 15 -42.61 -41.12 42.72
N ILE A 16 -43.38 -40.11 43.15
CA ILE A 16 -42.96 -39.20 44.24
C ILE A 16 -42.93 -39.93 45.60
N ALA A 17 -43.85 -40.86 45.85
CA ALA A 17 -43.85 -41.65 47.08
C ALA A 17 -42.67 -42.65 47.16
N VAL A 18 -42.20 -43.16 46.02
CA VAL A 18 -41.04 -44.08 45.95
C VAL A 18 -39.71 -43.33 46.03
N LEU A 19 -39.64 -42.11 45.46
CA LEU A 19 -38.43 -41.28 45.51
C LEU A 19 -38.11 -40.73 46.90
N ALA A 20 -39.12 -40.53 47.76
CA ALA A 20 -38.92 -40.03 49.12
C ALA A 20 -38.26 -41.03 50.09
N ILE A 21 -38.22 -42.33 49.74
CA ILE A 21 -37.64 -43.40 50.57
C ILE A 21 -36.21 -43.78 50.13
N ALA A 22 -35.78 -43.37 48.94
CA ALA A 22 -34.57 -43.91 48.30
C ALA A 22 -33.38 -42.93 48.20
N ASP A 23 -33.36 -41.89 49.04
CA ASP A 23 -32.47 -40.72 48.92
C ASP A 23 -30.97 -40.97 49.26
N LYS A 24 -30.59 -42.19 49.69
CA LYS A 24 -29.17 -42.52 49.95
C LYS A 24 -28.64 -43.72 49.16
N ALA A 25 -29.50 -44.61 48.67
CA ALA A 25 -29.06 -45.74 47.86
C ALA A 25 -28.93 -45.38 46.36
N LEU A 26 -29.75 -44.44 45.87
CA LEU A 26 -29.78 -44.09 44.44
C LEU A 26 -28.71 -43.06 44.01
N ALA A 27 -28.21 -42.25 44.95
CA ALA A 27 -27.21 -41.21 44.66
C ALA A 27 -25.86 -41.77 44.18
N LEU A 28 -25.55 -43.03 44.51
CA LEU A 28 -24.34 -43.73 44.05
C LEU A 28 -24.58 -44.63 42.82
N THR A 29 -25.81 -45.06 42.54
CA THR A 29 -26.15 -45.73 41.26
C THR A 29 -26.15 -44.77 40.07
N ALA A 30 -26.37 -43.47 40.28
CA ALA A 30 -26.25 -42.46 39.22
C ALA A 30 -24.79 -42.25 38.73
N LEU A 31 -23.80 -42.77 39.49
CA LEU A 31 -22.38 -42.79 39.13
C LEU A 31 -21.94 -44.17 38.61
N GLN A 32 -22.84 -45.16 38.51
CA GLN A 32 -22.50 -46.40 37.81
C GLN A 32 -22.44 -46.10 36.30
N PRO A 33 -21.32 -46.43 35.62
CA PRO A 33 -21.28 -46.32 34.17
C PRO A 33 -22.39 -47.19 33.58
N VAL A 34 -23.15 -46.64 32.63
CA VAL A 34 -24.28 -47.33 31.94
C VAL A 34 -23.80 -48.61 31.22
N ILE A 35 -22.49 -48.82 31.09
CA ILE A 35 -21.84 -49.97 30.48
C ILE A 35 -20.62 -50.34 31.35
N GLU A 36 -20.60 -51.53 31.96
CA GLU A 36 -19.37 -52.12 32.49
C GLU A 36 -18.47 -52.51 31.31
N VAL A 37 -17.38 -51.77 31.10
CA VAL A 37 -16.38 -52.12 30.08
C VAL A 37 -15.43 -53.15 30.69
N GLY A 38 -15.73 -54.44 30.50
CA GLY A 38 -14.96 -55.54 31.08
C GLY A 38 -13.48 -55.55 30.65
N ASN A 39 -13.21 -55.76 29.36
CA ASN A 39 -11.86 -55.68 28.79
C ASN A 39 -11.79 -54.53 27.77
N PRO A 40 -11.28 -53.34 28.13
CA PRO A 40 -11.20 -52.19 27.23
C PRO A 40 -10.24 -52.38 26.04
N LEU A 41 -9.48 -53.47 26.00
CA LEU A 41 -8.62 -53.87 24.88
C LEU A 41 -9.17 -55.09 24.10
N GLY A 42 -10.24 -55.73 24.59
CA GLY A 42 -10.84 -56.94 24.00
C GLY A 42 -12.23 -56.72 23.40
N GLU A 43 -13.00 -55.77 23.93
CA GLU A 43 -14.28 -55.33 23.36
C GLU A 43 -14.36 -53.81 23.36
N TYR A 44 -14.62 -53.23 22.19
CA TYR A 44 -14.85 -51.79 22.06
C TYR A 44 -16.29 -51.48 22.51
N PRO A 45 -16.51 -50.51 23.43
CA PRO A 45 -17.84 -50.13 23.88
C PRO A 45 -18.70 -49.59 22.72
N ASP A 46 -20.03 -49.51 22.89
CA ASP A 46 -20.90 -48.87 21.89
C ASP A 46 -20.45 -47.42 21.62
N ARG A 47 -19.96 -47.17 20.41
CA ARG A 47 -19.47 -45.87 19.93
C ARG A 47 -20.57 -45.04 19.25
N SER A 48 -21.83 -45.44 19.34
CA SER A 48 -22.93 -44.72 18.69
C SER A 48 -23.04 -43.25 19.12
N TRP A 49 -22.56 -42.89 20.31
CA TRP A 49 -22.45 -41.50 20.78
C TRP A 49 -21.52 -40.64 19.90
N GLU A 50 -20.51 -41.22 19.26
CA GLU A 50 -19.59 -40.50 18.35
C GLU A 50 -20.29 -39.97 17.11
N ARG A 51 -21.45 -40.54 16.74
CA ARG A 51 -22.28 -40.03 15.64
C ARG A 51 -22.66 -38.57 15.84
N VAL A 52 -22.78 -38.08 17.09
CA VAL A 52 -23.03 -36.67 17.38
C VAL A 52 -21.90 -35.80 16.86
N TYR A 53 -20.64 -36.18 17.07
CA TYR A 53 -19.47 -35.43 16.60
C TYR A 53 -19.27 -35.56 15.08
N HIS A 54 -19.51 -36.75 14.51
CA HIS A 54 -19.51 -36.92 13.07
C HIS A 54 -20.59 -36.08 12.39
N ASP A 55 -21.78 -36.00 12.97
CA ASP A 55 -22.86 -35.15 12.47
C ASP A 55 -22.49 -33.67 12.57
N GLN A 56 -21.88 -33.22 13.68
CA GLN A 56 -21.40 -31.83 13.83
C GLN A 56 -20.38 -31.44 12.74
N TYR A 57 -19.50 -32.36 12.33
CA TYR A 57 -18.50 -32.09 11.30
C TYR A 57 -19.02 -32.24 9.86
N ARG A 58 -20.17 -32.90 9.67
CA ARG A 58 -20.80 -33.11 8.35
C ARG A 58 -21.26 -31.78 7.73
N TYR A 59 -21.13 -31.70 6.42
CA TYR A 59 -21.60 -30.59 5.58
C TYR A 59 -22.29 -31.13 4.32
N ASP A 60 -23.14 -30.31 3.70
CA ASP A 60 -23.92 -30.68 2.50
C ASP A 60 -23.17 -30.33 1.21
N SER A 61 -22.43 -29.21 1.23
CA SER A 61 -21.58 -28.78 0.12
C SER A 61 -20.40 -27.94 0.61
N SER A 62 -19.43 -27.71 -0.27
CA SER A 62 -18.30 -26.83 0.01
C SER A 62 -17.93 -26.04 -1.25
N PHE A 63 -17.42 -24.84 -1.06
CA PHE A 63 -16.87 -24.02 -2.14
C PHE A 63 -15.61 -23.29 -1.66
N THR A 64 -14.78 -22.87 -2.60
CA THR A 64 -13.57 -22.11 -2.31
C THR A 64 -13.76 -20.64 -2.65
N TYR A 65 -13.17 -19.75 -1.86
CA TYR A 65 -13.11 -18.32 -2.12
C TYR A 65 -11.74 -17.78 -1.70
N ILE A 66 -11.46 -16.54 -2.10
CA ILE A 66 -10.23 -15.84 -1.68
C ILE A 66 -10.60 -14.87 -0.55
N CYS A 67 -9.90 -14.96 0.56
CA CYS A 67 -10.00 -13.97 1.63
C CYS A 67 -9.22 -12.72 1.22
N THR A 68 -9.91 -11.66 0.83
CA THR A 68 -9.30 -10.44 0.26
C THR A 68 -9.48 -9.16 1.10
N PRO A 69 -9.27 -9.14 2.43
CA PRO A 69 -9.08 -7.88 3.15
C PRO A 69 -7.69 -7.29 2.84
N ASN A 70 -7.41 -6.07 3.33
CA ASN A 70 -6.10 -5.42 3.14
C ASN A 70 -5.04 -6.02 4.07
N ASP A 71 -4.84 -7.34 3.99
CA ASP A 71 -3.92 -8.10 4.85
C ASP A 71 -2.69 -8.63 4.10
N THR A 72 -2.62 -8.47 2.77
CA THR A 72 -1.58 -8.97 1.86
C THR A 72 -1.55 -10.44 1.52
N HIS A 73 -2.42 -11.24 2.14
CA HIS A 73 -2.29 -12.68 2.01
C HIS A 73 -3.09 -13.23 0.84
N GLY A 74 -4.30 -12.73 0.60
CA GLY A 74 -5.16 -13.30 -0.44
C GLY A 74 -5.32 -14.81 -0.29
N CYS A 75 -5.45 -15.31 0.93
CA CYS A 75 -5.46 -16.75 1.21
C CYS A 75 -6.64 -17.41 0.52
N ARG A 76 -6.41 -18.57 -0.08
CA ARG A 76 -7.49 -19.42 -0.54
C ARG A 76 -8.10 -20.19 0.61
N VAL A 77 -9.41 -20.05 0.76
CA VAL A 77 -10.20 -20.59 1.88
C VAL A 77 -11.29 -21.49 1.33
N ARG A 78 -11.56 -22.60 2.01
CA ARG A 78 -12.69 -23.48 1.74
C ARG A 78 -13.79 -23.23 2.77
N ALA A 79 -14.98 -22.89 2.30
CA ALA A 79 -16.19 -22.79 3.11
C ALA A 79 -16.98 -24.10 3.04
N PHE A 80 -17.52 -24.52 4.18
CA PHE A 80 -18.36 -25.71 4.30
C PHE A 80 -19.78 -25.30 4.69
N VAL A 81 -20.74 -25.74 3.92
CA VAL A 81 -22.14 -25.29 3.97
C VAL A 81 -23.02 -26.42 4.46
N ARG A 82 -23.92 -26.12 5.39
CA ARG A 82 -24.99 -27.02 5.82
C ARG A 82 -26.28 -26.23 5.96
N ASN A 83 -27.39 -26.77 5.45
CA ASN A 83 -28.69 -26.09 5.43
C ASN A 83 -28.62 -24.68 4.80
N GLY A 84 -27.79 -24.51 3.77
CA GLY A 84 -27.57 -23.21 3.11
C GLY A 84 -26.79 -22.17 3.94
N VAL A 85 -26.22 -22.54 5.09
CA VAL A 85 -25.43 -21.67 5.97
C VAL A 85 -23.97 -22.13 6.00
N VAL A 86 -23.03 -21.19 5.89
CA VAL A 86 -21.61 -21.48 6.08
C VAL A 86 -21.36 -21.77 7.56
N MET A 87 -21.00 -23.02 7.86
CA MET A 87 -20.79 -23.50 9.23
C MET A 87 -19.36 -23.31 9.71
N ARG A 88 -18.39 -23.51 8.80
CA ARG A 88 -16.96 -23.37 9.08
C ARG A 88 -16.19 -23.03 7.82
N VAL A 89 -14.97 -22.52 8.03
CA VAL A 89 -14.00 -22.22 6.98
C VAL A 89 -12.63 -22.77 7.36
N GLU A 90 -11.89 -23.27 6.39
CA GLU A 90 -10.55 -23.85 6.59
C GLU A 90 -9.61 -23.48 5.44
N GLN A 91 -8.32 -23.72 5.64
CA GLN A 91 -7.33 -23.60 4.58
C GLN A 91 -7.59 -24.59 3.44
N ASN A 92 -7.29 -24.14 2.23
CA ASN A 92 -7.35 -24.97 1.05
C ASN A 92 -5.92 -25.36 0.63
N TYR A 93 -5.55 -26.63 0.83
CA TYR A 93 -4.18 -27.16 0.64
C TYR A 93 -3.86 -27.49 -0.83
N ASP A 94 -4.10 -26.54 -1.74
CA ASP A 94 -3.96 -26.76 -3.19
C ASP A 94 -3.17 -25.67 -3.93
N HIS A 95 -2.38 -24.85 -3.22
CA HIS A 95 -1.59 -23.78 -3.85
C HIS A 95 -0.66 -24.28 -4.97
N GLN A 96 -0.21 -25.53 -4.89
CA GLN A 96 0.64 -26.20 -5.87
C GLN A 96 -0.04 -26.56 -7.19
N THR A 97 -1.38 -26.54 -7.26
CA THR A 97 -2.11 -26.94 -8.46
C THR A 97 -2.38 -25.77 -9.41
N TYR A 98 -2.11 -24.54 -8.98
CA TYR A 98 -2.29 -23.36 -9.81
C TYR A 98 -1.10 -23.14 -10.72
N GLU A 99 -1.41 -22.83 -11.97
CA GLU A 99 -0.45 -22.52 -13.02
C GLU A 99 -0.74 -21.10 -13.50
N ASP A 100 0.30 -20.27 -13.60
CA ASP A 100 0.19 -18.98 -14.27
C ASP A 100 0.20 -19.14 -15.80
N LEU A 101 0.04 -18.04 -16.54
CA LEU A 101 0.00 -18.07 -18.00
C LEU A 101 1.33 -18.49 -18.66
N TYR A 102 2.42 -18.59 -17.90
CA TYR A 102 3.73 -19.00 -18.37
C TYR A 102 4.06 -20.47 -18.03
N GLY A 103 3.12 -21.19 -17.40
CA GLY A 103 3.35 -22.56 -16.96
C GLY A 103 4.02 -22.67 -15.58
N ASN A 104 4.26 -21.55 -14.87
CA ASN A 104 4.84 -21.60 -13.53
C ASN A 104 3.78 -22.04 -12.54
N ARG A 105 4.14 -22.95 -11.64
CA ARG A 105 3.25 -23.44 -10.59
C ARG A 105 3.70 -23.00 -9.21
N GLY A 106 2.72 -22.80 -8.33
CA GLY A 106 2.99 -22.71 -6.90
C GLY A 106 3.68 -23.98 -6.38
N THR A 107 4.39 -23.86 -5.27
CA THR A 107 4.96 -25.01 -4.56
C THR A 107 4.08 -25.41 -3.36
N PHE A 108 4.22 -26.65 -2.90
CA PHE A 108 3.52 -27.15 -1.70
C PHE A 108 3.85 -26.34 -0.43
N ALA A 109 5.00 -25.66 -0.44
CA ALA A 109 5.45 -24.82 0.68
C ALA A 109 4.53 -23.61 0.93
N TRP A 110 3.70 -23.22 -0.05
CA TRP A 110 2.69 -22.18 0.15
C TRP A 110 1.50 -22.65 1.00
N ASN A 111 1.40 -23.93 1.38
CA ASN A 111 0.35 -24.39 2.28
C ASN A 111 0.78 -24.25 3.74
N PRO A 112 -0.14 -24.00 4.70
CA PRO A 112 -1.59 -23.86 4.51
C PRO A 112 -2.07 -22.41 4.33
N ARG A 113 -1.25 -21.42 4.69
CA ARG A 113 -1.63 -20.00 4.84
C ARG A 113 -2.80 -19.82 5.80
N MET A 114 -3.57 -18.74 5.60
CA MET A 114 -4.70 -18.27 6.41
C MET A 114 -4.30 -17.83 7.82
N CYS A 115 -4.90 -16.74 8.27
CA CYS A 115 -4.64 -16.20 9.61
C CYS A 115 -5.85 -16.40 10.53
N LEU A 116 -5.64 -16.12 11.83
CA LEU A 116 -6.69 -16.16 12.86
C LEU A 116 -7.94 -15.36 12.47
N LYS A 117 -7.75 -14.22 11.78
CA LYS A 117 -8.84 -13.36 11.32
C LYS A 117 -9.62 -14.02 10.17
N GLY A 118 -8.92 -14.68 9.25
CA GLY A 118 -9.53 -15.44 8.15
C GLY A 118 -10.48 -16.53 8.63
N TYR A 119 -10.14 -17.25 9.71
CA TYR A 119 -11.01 -18.28 10.30
C TYR A 119 -12.36 -17.75 10.77
N THR A 120 -12.41 -16.48 11.17
CA THR A 120 -13.64 -15.85 11.66
C THR A 120 -14.37 -15.04 10.58
N PHE A 121 -13.88 -15.01 9.33
CA PHE A 121 -14.37 -14.09 8.31
C PHE A 121 -15.85 -14.31 7.96
N HIS A 122 -16.32 -15.57 7.93
CA HIS A 122 -17.72 -15.92 7.70
C HIS A 122 -18.68 -15.30 8.75
N ARG A 123 -18.20 -14.99 9.96
CA ARG A 123 -18.99 -14.28 10.99
C ARG A 123 -19.37 -12.87 10.56
N ARG A 124 -18.65 -12.23 9.63
CA ARG A 124 -19.04 -10.92 9.08
C ARG A 124 -20.31 -10.99 8.21
N VAL A 125 -20.61 -12.16 7.66
CA VAL A 125 -21.82 -12.36 6.84
C VAL A 125 -23.06 -12.42 7.74
N TYR A 126 -22.96 -13.11 8.87
CA TYR A 126 -24.08 -13.37 9.78
C TYR A 126 -24.09 -12.52 11.05
N GLY A 127 -23.05 -11.72 11.26
CA GLY A 127 -22.88 -10.90 12.46
C GLY A 127 -23.78 -9.67 12.52
N PRO A 128 -23.87 -9.02 13.68
CA PRO A 128 -24.78 -7.90 13.92
C PRO A 128 -24.42 -6.64 13.11
N TYR A 129 -23.19 -6.55 12.60
CA TYR A 129 -22.69 -5.40 11.84
C TYR A 129 -22.92 -5.50 10.32
N ARG A 130 -23.58 -6.55 9.82
CA ARG A 130 -23.81 -6.72 8.38
C ARG A 130 -24.80 -5.67 7.86
N LEU A 131 -24.35 -4.84 6.93
CA LEU A 131 -25.24 -3.99 6.13
C LEU A 131 -26.10 -4.87 5.21
N LYS A 132 -27.43 -4.78 5.36
CA LYS A 132 -28.43 -5.59 4.62
C LYS A 132 -29.08 -4.83 3.46
N GLY A 133 -28.60 -3.63 3.17
CA GLY A 133 -29.11 -2.77 2.10
C GLY A 133 -28.70 -1.31 2.30
N PRO A 134 -29.09 -0.43 1.37
CA PRO A 134 -28.78 0.99 1.43
C PRO A 134 -29.42 1.67 2.64
N MET A 135 -28.62 2.51 3.30
CA MET A 135 -29.05 3.37 4.40
C MET A 135 -28.80 4.83 4.01
N LEU A 136 -29.77 5.69 4.31
CA LEU A 136 -29.78 7.09 3.91
C LEU A 136 -30.06 7.98 5.12
N ARG A 137 -29.22 9.00 5.34
CA ARG A 137 -29.46 9.95 6.44
C ARG A 137 -30.71 10.79 6.18
N LYS A 138 -31.64 10.84 7.14
CA LYS A 138 -32.94 11.52 7.03
C LYS A 138 -32.81 13.00 6.64
N GLY A 139 -31.91 13.74 7.29
CA GLY A 139 -31.66 15.15 6.98
C GLY A 139 -31.00 15.36 5.61
N TRP A 140 -30.17 14.44 5.13
CA TRP A 140 -29.62 14.54 3.76
C TRP A 140 -30.69 14.28 2.71
N LYS A 141 -31.60 13.33 2.95
CA LYS A 141 -32.77 13.11 2.09
C LYS A 141 -33.61 14.39 1.99
N ALA A 142 -33.95 15.00 3.12
CA ALA A 142 -34.73 16.25 3.15
C ALA A 142 -34.01 17.40 2.44
N TRP A 143 -32.67 17.48 2.55
CA TRP A 143 -31.87 18.46 1.81
C TRP A 143 -31.97 18.26 0.29
N VAL A 144 -31.94 17.01 -0.20
CA VAL A 144 -32.13 16.73 -1.64
C VAL A 144 -33.56 17.03 -2.08
N ASP A 145 -34.56 16.69 -1.26
CA ASP A 145 -35.98 16.97 -1.53
C ASP A 145 -36.25 18.48 -1.65
N ASP A 146 -35.60 19.30 -0.81
CA ASP A 146 -35.68 20.77 -0.83
C ASP A 146 -34.81 21.40 -1.95
N GLY A 147 -34.34 20.62 -2.92
CA GLY A 147 -33.62 21.10 -4.10
C GLY A 147 -32.11 21.31 -3.90
N CYS A 148 -31.53 20.65 -2.90
CA CYS A 148 -30.10 20.75 -2.55
C CYS A 148 -29.65 22.18 -2.23
N PRO A 149 -30.27 22.94 -1.30
CA PRO A 149 -29.87 24.34 -1.05
C PRO A 149 -28.40 24.48 -0.64
N GLU A 150 -27.77 25.61 -0.96
CA GLU A 150 -26.35 25.85 -0.64
C GLU A 150 -26.09 25.83 0.87
N LEU A 151 -24.94 25.31 1.30
CA LEU A 151 -24.63 25.04 2.71
C LEU A 151 -24.27 26.32 3.50
N SER A 152 -25.23 27.22 3.71
CA SER A 152 -25.14 28.28 4.72
C SER A 152 -25.11 27.69 6.14
N PRO A 153 -24.70 28.45 7.18
CA PRO A 153 -24.77 28.00 8.57
C PRO A 153 -26.17 27.47 8.97
N GLU A 154 -27.23 28.12 8.54
CA GLU A 154 -28.62 27.75 8.83
C GLU A 154 -29.01 26.47 8.11
N VAL A 155 -28.64 26.33 6.83
CA VAL A 155 -28.87 25.10 6.04
C VAL A 155 -28.13 23.93 6.66
N LYS A 156 -26.85 24.12 7.03
CA LYS A 156 -26.05 23.08 7.68
C LYS A 156 -26.67 22.60 8.98
N ALA A 157 -27.17 23.52 9.81
CA ALA A 157 -27.88 23.18 11.05
C ALA A 157 -29.21 22.46 10.75
N LYS A 158 -30.07 23.02 9.88
CA LYS A 158 -31.39 22.46 9.51
C LYS A 158 -31.29 21.00 9.06
N TYR A 159 -30.31 20.69 8.21
CA TYR A 159 -30.13 19.35 7.65
C TYR A 159 -28.98 18.58 8.30
N ARG A 160 -28.51 18.96 9.49
CA ARG A 160 -27.51 18.23 10.31
C ARG A 160 -26.21 17.88 9.58
N PHE A 161 -25.67 18.81 8.78
CA PHE A 161 -24.33 18.67 8.20
C PHE A 161 -23.21 18.87 9.24
N THR A 162 -23.45 19.65 10.30
CA THR A 162 -22.52 19.90 11.42
C THR A 162 -22.56 18.84 12.53
N SER A 163 -23.54 17.93 12.47
CA SER A 163 -23.80 16.85 13.44
C SER A 163 -24.09 15.50 12.75
N ARG A 164 -23.37 15.21 11.67
CA ARG A 164 -23.45 13.90 11.00
C ARG A 164 -23.16 12.78 11.99
N GLY A 165 -24.02 11.76 12.01
CA GLY A 165 -23.97 10.66 12.97
C GLY A 165 -25.01 10.77 14.09
N GLU A 166 -25.59 11.96 14.30
CA GLU A 166 -26.66 12.19 15.29
C GLU A 166 -28.07 12.23 14.67
N ASP A 167 -28.21 11.83 13.41
CA ASP A 167 -29.46 11.83 12.66
C ASP A 167 -29.91 10.41 12.35
N ASP A 168 -31.20 10.23 12.10
CA ASP A 168 -31.77 8.92 11.80
C ASP A 168 -31.27 8.40 10.43
N MET A 169 -31.00 7.10 10.35
CA MET A 169 -30.69 6.40 9.11
C MET A 169 -31.94 5.66 8.60
N LEU A 170 -32.40 6.02 7.41
CA LEU A 170 -33.53 5.42 6.72
C LEU A 170 -33.05 4.27 5.84
N ARG A 171 -33.66 3.09 5.97
CA ARG A 171 -33.45 2.00 5.00
C ARG A 171 -34.25 2.31 3.73
N VAL A 172 -33.61 2.24 2.57
CA VAL A 172 -34.24 2.53 1.27
C VAL A 172 -33.93 1.45 0.23
N SER A 173 -34.65 1.44 -0.89
CA SER A 173 -34.34 0.55 -2.02
C SER A 173 -33.11 1.04 -2.80
N TRP A 174 -32.52 0.15 -3.59
CA TRP A 174 -31.41 0.49 -4.49
C TRP A 174 -31.81 1.55 -5.53
N ASP A 175 -33.02 1.46 -6.10
CA ASP A 175 -33.53 2.46 -7.04
C ASP A 175 -33.69 3.84 -6.39
N THR A 176 -34.17 3.85 -5.14
CA THR A 176 -34.32 5.09 -4.37
C THR A 176 -32.96 5.73 -4.14
N ILE A 177 -31.99 5.01 -3.56
CA ILE A 177 -30.69 5.61 -3.28
C ILE A 177 -29.97 6.04 -4.57
N GLY A 178 -30.06 5.25 -5.64
CA GLY A 178 -29.49 5.59 -6.95
C GLY A 178 -30.08 6.90 -7.51
N THR A 179 -31.40 7.07 -7.41
CA THR A 179 -32.09 8.30 -7.83
C THR A 179 -31.63 9.51 -7.02
N TYR A 180 -31.53 9.39 -5.69
CA TYR A 180 -31.09 10.49 -4.83
C TYR A 180 -29.62 10.87 -5.07
N LEU A 181 -28.73 9.88 -5.23
CA LEU A 181 -27.33 10.12 -5.57
C LEU A 181 -27.20 10.85 -6.91
N ALA A 182 -27.92 10.42 -7.96
CA ALA A 182 -27.90 11.07 -9.26
C ALA A 182 -28.41 12.52 -9.19
N LYS A 183 -29.53 12.76 -8.50
CA LYS A 183 -30.08 14.13 -8.30
C LYS A 183 -29.07 15.05 -7.64
N ALA A 184 -28.45 14.61 -6.55
CA ALA A 184 -27.45 15.39 -5.84
C ALA A 184 -26.21 15.65 -6.70
N GLN A 185 -25.67 14.62 -7.37
CA GLN A 185 -24.49 14.76 -8.23
C GLN A 185 -24.73 15.76 -9.37
N ILE A 186 -25.87 15.71 -10.05
CA ILE A 186 -26.20 16.67 -11.11
C ILE A 186 -26.21 18.09 -10.53
N LYS A 187 -26.91 18.31 -9.41
CA LYS A 187 -27.03 19.64 -8.79
C LYS A 187 -25.70 20.21 -8.30
N ILE A 188 -24.86 19.38 -7.68
CA ILE A 188 -23.55 19.81 -7.17
C ILE A 188 -22.63 20.13 -8.35
N ALA A 189 -22.58 19.28 -9.38
CA ALA A 189 -21.77 19.53 -10.56
C ALA A 189 -22.22 20.79 -11.31
N GLU A 190 -23.53 21.03 -11.46
CA GLU A 190 -24.09 22.26 -12.05
C GLU A 190 -23.65 23.50 -11.25
N ARG A 191 -23.81 23.47 -9.92
CA ARG A 191 -23.51 24.61 -9.04
C ARG A 191 -22.07 25.09 -9.14
N TYR A 192 -21.13 24.16 -9.23
CA TYR A 192 -19.70 24.44 -9.20
C TYR A 192 -19.04 24.48 -10.59
N SER A 193 -19.84 24.44 -11.66
CA SER A 193 -19.35 24.60 -13.03
C SER A 193 -19.29 26.06 -13.47
N GLY A 194 -18.33 26.36 -14.35
CA GLY A 194 -18.15 27.68 -14.96
C GLY A 194 -17.79 28.79 -13.98
N GLU A 195 -17.87 30.04 -14.45
CA GLU A 195 -17.44 31.20 -13.66
C GLU A 195 -18.32 31.45 -12.44
N ALA A 196 -19.62 31.12 -12.50
CA ALA A 196 -20.50 31.21 -11.35
C ALA A 196 -20.05 30.25 -10.23
N GLY A 197 -19.66 29.02 -10.57
CA GLY A 197 -19.07 28.07 -9.62
C GLY A 197 -17.72 28.54 -9.07
N ALA A 198 -16.85 29.06 -9.95
CA ALA A 198 -15.56 29.62 -9.55
C ALA A 198 -15.72 30.79 -8.56
N ARG A 199 -16.65 31.71 -8.80
CA ARG A 199 -16.96 32.83 -7.89
C ARG A 199 -17.40 32.33 -6.51
N ARG A 200 -18.33 31.36 -6.44
CA ARG A 200 -18.75 30.75 -5.17
C ARG A 200 -17.57 30.17 -4.40
N LEU A 201 -16.67 29.46 -5.09
CA LEU A 201 -15.49 28.86 -4.44
C LEU A 201 -14.50 29.92 -3.94
N ARG A 202 -14.35 31.05 -4.64
CA ARG A 202 -13.56 32.20 -4.15
C ARG A 202 -14.18 32.82 -2.90
N GLU A 203 -15.50 32.98 -2.87
CA GLU A 203 -16.26 33.47 -1.70
C GLU A 203 -16.14 32.50 -0.50
N GLN A 204 -16.05 31.20 -0.77
CA GLN A 204 -15.74 30.16 0.24
C GLN A 204 -14.26 30.12 0.65
N GLY A 205 -13.42 31.03 0.13
CA GLY A 205 -12.01 31.17 0.51
C GLY A 205 -11.08 30.10 -0.05
N TYR A 206 -11.44 29.46 -1.17
CA TYR A 206 -10.51 28.56 -1.86
C TYR A 206 -9.45 29.35 -2.66
N PRO A 207 -8.17 28.93 -2.62
CA PRO A 207 -7.11 29.55 -3.42
C PRO A 207 -7.40 29.49 -4.94
N PRO A 208 -7.04 30.53 -5.71
CA PRO A 208 -7.23 30.56 -7.16
C PRO A 208 -6.65 29.35 -7.89
N GLU A 209 -5.50 28.83 -7.45
CA GLU A 209 -4.81 27.69 -8.08
C GLU A 209 -5.62 26.38 -7.99
N MET A 210 -6.34 26.19 -6.88
CA MET A 210 -7.23 25.04 -6.70
C MET A 210 -8.43 25.13 -7.65
N ILE A 211 -8.95 26.34 -7.86
CA ILE A 211 -10.09 26.60 -8.74
C ILE A 211 -9.67 26.46 -10.21
N GLU A 212 -8.48 26.97 -10.59
CA GLU A 212 -7.91 26.81 -11.94
C GLU A 212 -7.76 25.33 -12.30
N THR A 213 -7.34 24.50 -11.34
CA THR A 213 -7.19 23.05 -11.50
C THR A 213 -8.50 22.35 -11.89
N MET A 214 -9.66 22.95 -11.59
CA MET A 214 -10.95 22.41 -11.99
C MET A 214 -11.22 22.53 -13.49
N LYS A 215 -10.49 23.39 -14.22
CA LYS A 215 -10.70 23.66 -15.65
C LYS A 215 -12.17 24.00 -15.99
N GLY A 216 -12.84 24.66 -15.04
CA GLY A 216 -14.24 25.05 -15.12
C GLY A 216 -15.27 23.94 -14.90
N GLY A 217 -14.88 22.67 -14.73
CA GLY A 217 -15.80 21.55 -14.53
C GLY A 217 -16.13 21.31 -13.05
N GLY A 218 -17.40 21.42 -12.67
CA GLY A 218 -17.85 21.19 -11.30
C GLY A 218 -17.66 19.74 -10.83
N THR A 219 -17.59 18.78 -11.76
CA THR A 219 -17.27 17.37 -11.47
C THR A 219 -15.89 17.18 -10.86
N ARG A 220 -14.96 18.13 -11.04
CA ARG A 220 -13.65 18.14 -10.36
C ARG A 220 -13.75 18.34 -8.87
N THR A 221 -14.91 18.74 -8.34
CA THR A 221 -15.13 18.79 -6.89
C THR A 221 -15.43 17.42 -6.28
N PHE A 222 -15.53 16.38 -7.10
CA PHE A 222 -15.94 15.05 -6.67
C PHE A 222 -14.72 14.17 -6.47
N LYS A 223 -14.67 13.54 -5.30
CA LYS A 223 -13.56 12.75 -4.83
C LYS A 223 -13.97 11.30 -4.72
N TYR A 224 -13.29 10.46 -5.49
CA TYR A 224 -13.57 9.03 -5.58
C TYR A 224 -12.36 8.28 -5.06
N ARG A 225 -12.52 7.60 -3.93
CA ARG A 225 -11.50 6.74 -3.35
C ARG A 225 -11.89 5.25 -3.38
N PRO A 226 -11.38 4.47 -4.35
CA PRO A 226 -11.45 3.02 -4.23
C PRO A 226 -10.45 2.56 -3.16
N GLY A 227 -10.75 1.47 -2.46
CA GLY A 227 -9.72 0.81 -1.66
C GLY A 227 -8.59 0.20 -2.48
N MET A 228 -7.58 -0.36 -1.81
CA MET A 228 -6.45 -1.08 -2.45
C MET A 228 -6.90 -2.09 -3.51
N ALA A 229 -6.24 -2.14 -4.67
CA ALA A 229 -6.79 -2.78 -5.86
C ALA A 229 -7.15 -4.27 -5.71
N LEU A 230 -6.43 -5.04 -4.89
CA LEU A 230 -6.68 -6.47 -4.68
C LEU A 230 -7.87 -6.82 -3.77
N LEU A 231 -8.56 -5.85 -3.15
CA LEU A 231 -9.72 -6.17 -2.29
C LEU A 231 -11.03 -6.39 -3.07
N GLY A 232 -10.99 -6.36 -4.41
CA GLY A 232 -12.16 -6.54 -5.26
C GLY A 232 -12.00 -5.89 -6.64
N LEU A 233 -11.41 -6.60 -7.60
CA LEU A 233 -11.05 -6.07 -8.92
C LEU A 233 -12.24 -5.43 -9.67
N ILE A 234 -13.36 -6.16 -9.78
CA ILE A 234 -14.53 -5.70 -10.53
C ILE A 234 -15.16 -4.46 -9.87
N GLY A 235 -15.37 -4.52 -8.55
CA GLY A 235 -15.92 -3.42 -7.77
C GLY A 235 -15.07 -2.14 -7.83
N LYS A 236 -13.74 -2.28 -7.71
CA LYS A 236 -12.81 -1.15 -7.58
C LYS A 236 -12.46 -0.50 -8.89
N ILE A 237 -12.30 -1.29 -9.95
CA ILE A 237 -11.99 -0.74 -11.27
C ILE A 237 -13.22 -0.10 -11.89
N GLY A 238 -14.41 -0.67 -11.67
CA GLY A 238 -15.67 0.02 -12.01
C GLY A 238 -15.80 1.38 -11.31
N PHE A 239 -15.33 1.50 -10.08
CA PHE A 239 -15.31 2.76 -9.35
C PHE A 239 -14.36 3.81 -9.96
N GLY A 240 -13.19 3.37 -10.45
CA GLY A 240 -12.28 4.22 -11.22
C GLY A 240 -12.93 4.74 -12.51
N ARG A 241 -13.67 3.89 -13.22
CA ARG A 241 -14.45 4.26 -14.41
C ARG A 241 -15.55 5.27 -14.10
N MET A 242 -16.17 5.21 -12.91
CA MET A 242 -17.14 6.22 -12.48
C MET A 242 -16.50 7.60 -12.36
N SER A 243 -15.35 7.70 -11.69
CA SER A 243 -14.58 8.96 -11.56
C SER A 243 -14.10 9.48 -12.91
N ASN A 244 -13.64 8.59 -13.79
CA ASN A 244 -13.08 8.94 -15.09
C ASN A 244 -14.17 9.28 -16.12
N SER A 245 -14.95 8.27 -16.49
CA SER A 245 -15.78 8.27 -17.70
C SER A 245 -17.16 8.87 -17.44
N ASN A 246 -17.87 8.43 -16.39
CA ASN A 246 -19.23 8.91 -16.11
C ASN A 246 -19.25 10.40 -15.75
N LEU A 247 -18.30 10.85 -14.93
CA LEU A 247 -18.19 12.27 -14.60
C LEU A 247 -17.75 13.13 -15.78
N ALA A 248 -16.93 12.62 -16.70
CA ALA A 248 -16.60 13.35 -17.92
C ALA A 248 -17.84 13.55 -18.82
N MET A 249 -18.71 12.54 -18.93
CA MET A 249 -19.98 12.67 -19.64
C MET A 249 -20.93 13.66 -18.96
N LEU A 250 -21.03 13.62 -17.62
CA LEU A 250 -21.83 14.58 -16.85
C LEU A 250 -21.32 16.01 -17.05
N ASP A 251 -20.01 16.20 -17.02
CA ASP A 251 -19.37 17.49 -17.23
C ASP A 251 -19.62 18.03 -18.65
N ALA A 252 -19.45 17.18 -19.68
CA ALA A 252 -19.78 17.52 -21.05
C ALA A 252 -21.25 17.90 -21.21
N TYR A 253 -22.16 17.17 -20.54
CA TYR A 253 -23.59 17.47 -20.55
C TYR A 253 -23.93 18.81 -19.88
N ILE A 254 -23.30 19.14 -18.74
CA ILE A 254 -23.55 20.37 -17.98
C ILE A 254 -22.94 21.58 -18.70
N ARG A 255 -21.67 21.50 -19.08
CA ARG A 255 -20.92 22.62 -19.67
C ARG A 255 -21.10 22.75 -21.18
N LYS A 256 -21.76 21.77 -21.82
CA LYS A 256 -21.94 21.70 -23.29
C LYS A 256 -20.61 21.75 -24.04
N VAL A 257 -19.61 21.02 -23.54
CA VAL A 257 -18.26 20.95 -24.13
C VAL A 257 -18.02 19.61 -24.83
N GLY A 258 -17.10 19.60 -25.79
CA GLY A 258 -16.66 18.39 -26.49
C GLY A 258 -15.75 17.49 -25.65
N PRO A 259 -15.49 16.26 -26.12
CA PRO A 259 -14.63 15.29 -25.42
C PRO A 259 -13.19 15.76 -25.19
N ASP A 260 -12.70 16.77 -25.90
CA ASP A 260 -11.37 17.38 -25.73
C ASP A 260 -11.28 18.27 -24.48
N LYS A 261 -12.41 18.86 -24.07
CA LYS A 261 -12.52 19.81 -22.95
C LYS A 261 -13.22 19.24 -21.72
N ALA A 262 -13.90 18.11 -21.86
CA ALA A 262 -14.57 17.42 -20.76
C ALA A 262 -13.56 17.01 -19.67
N VAL A 263 -14.01 17.03 -18.40
CA VAL A 263 -13.20 16.62 -17.25
C VAL A 263 -13.96 15.68 -16.33
N GLY A 264 -13.25 14.65 -15.83
CA GLY A 264 -13.76 13.74 -14.82
C GLY A 264 -13.56 14.26 -13.40
N GLY A 265 -13.79 13.40 -12.42
CA GLY A 265 -13.56 13.67 -11.00
C GLY A 265 -12.09 13.62 -10.60
N ARG A 266 -11.87 13.50 -9.30
CA ARG A 266 -10.55 13.32 -8.68
C ARG A 266 -10.47 11.95 -8.05
N THR A 267 -9.52 11.14 -8.50
CA THR A 267 -9.31 9.81 -7.95
C THR A 267 -8.32 9.93 -6.80
N TRP A 268 -8.81 9.68 -5.59
CA TRP A 268 -8.02 9.75 -4.38
C TRP A 268 -7.08 8.56 -4.26
N SER A 269 -5.82 8.85 -3.93
CA SER A 269 -4.82 7.84 -3.66
C SER A 269 -5.20 6.98 -2.45
N SER A 270 -4.69 5.74 -2.41
CA SER A 270 -4.83 4.86 -1.25
C SER A 270 -3.50 4.56 -0.59
N TYR A 271 -2.48 4.27 -1.39
CA TYR A 271 -1.21 3.73 -0.88
C TYR A 271 -0.40 4.76 -0.09
N THR A 272 -0.32 6.00 -0.58
CA THR A 272 0.30 7.14 0.12
C THR A 272 -0.54 7.60 1.32
N TRP A 273 -1.87 7.66 1.19
CA TRP A 273 -2.77 8.04 2.30
C TRP A 273 -2.68 7.12 3.52
N HIS A 274 -2.53 5.81 3.30
CA HIS A 274 -2.32 4.87 4.41
C HIS A 274 -0.94 5.03 5.07
N GLY A 275 -0.02 5.77 4.46
CA GLY A 275 1.40 5.73 4.81
C GLY A 275 2.07 4.43 4.40
N ASP A 276 1.46 3.64 3.52
CA ASP A 276 1.94 2.31 3.15
C ASP A 276 2.98 2.36 2.02
N GLN A 277 2.92 3.37 1.14
CA GLN A 277 3.94 3.56 0.12
C GLN A 277 5.26 3.93 0.78
N PRO A 278 6.38 3.22 0.55
CA PRO A 278 7.71 3.68 0.93
C PRO A 278 8.10 4.88 0.06
N PRO A 279 8.07 6.12 0.58
CA PRO A 279 8.43 7.28 -0.20
C PRO A 279 9.90 7.27 -0.61
N ASP A 280 10.76 6.48 0.03
CA ASP A 280 12.18 6.35 -0.30
C ASP A 280 12.43 5.57 -1.60
N HIS A 281 11.63 4.56 -1.93
CA HIS A 281 11.85 3.72 -3.12
C HIS A 281 11.93 4.54 -4.43
N PRO A 282 10.97 5.45 -4.71
CA PRO A 282 11.07 6.33 -5.88
C PRO A 282 12.37 7.16 -5.94
N TYR A 283 12.96 7.52 -4.79
CA TYR A 283 14.17 8.35 -4.76
C TYR A 283 15.45 7.57 -5.09
N TRP A 284 15.52 6.27 -4.78
CA TRP A 284 16.74 5.49 -5.01
C TRP A 284 16.64 4.50 -6.19
N ASN A 285 15.45 4.03 -6.55
CA ASN A 285 15.26 3.11 -7.68
C ASN A 285 14.20 3.54 -8.71
N GLY A 286 13.49 4.65 -8.49
CA GLY A 286 12.50 5.16 -9.43
C GLY A 286 11.20 4.34 -9.53
N THR A 287 11.01 3.33 -8.67
CA THR A 287 9.78 2.52 -8.64
C THR A 287 8.84 3.00 -7.53
N GLN A 288 7.53 2.77 -7.69
CA GLN A 288 6.56 3.05 -6.61
C GLN A 288 6.92 2.27 -5.33
N THR A 289 7.23 0.99 -5.48
CA THR A 289 7.71 0.06 -4.45
C THR A 289 8.35 -1.13 -5.15
N SER A 290 9.38 -1.72 -4.55
CA SER A 290 10.18 -2.81 -5.11
C SER A 290 10.36 -3.84 -4.02
N ASP A 291 9.67 -4.97 -4.16
CA ASP A 291 9.70 -6.08 -3.21
C ASP A 291 9.72 -7.42 -3.97
N ILE A 292 10.12 -8.46 -3.24
CA ILE A 292 10.12 -9.87 -3.67
C ILE A 292 8.80 -10.57 -3.35
N ASP A 293 8.66 -11.81 -3.80
CA ASP A 293 7.66 -12.72 -3.21
C ASP A 293 8.25 -13.33 -1.93
N HIS A 294 7.44 -13.53 -0.89
CA HIS A 294 7.92 -13.98 0.42
C HIS A 294 8.77 -15.28 0.42
N PRO A 295 8.56 -16.28 -0.46
CA PRO A 295 9.44 -17.45 -0.52
C PRO A 295 10.92 -17.11 -0.75
N ASP A 296 11.22 -15.96 -1.37
CA ASP A 296 12.59 -15.52 -1.63
C ASP A 296 13.39 -15.24 -0.34
N MET A 297 12.70 -14.91 0.76
CA MET A 297 13.32 -14.71 2.07
C MET A 297 14.21 -15.89 2.49
N ARG A 298 13.85 -17.11 2.09
CA ARG A 298 14.61 -18.34 2.41
C ARG A 298 16.02 -18.41 1.82
N PHE A 299 16.27 -17.64 0.75
CA PHE A 299 17.60 -17.57 0.15
C PHE A 299 18.52 -16.61 0.91
N SER A 300 17.97 -15.79 1.82
CA SER A 300 18.75 -14.87 2.62
C SER A 300 19.56 -15.61 3.69
N LYS A 301 20.83 -15.24 3.82
CA LYS A 301 21.73 -15.66 4.91
C LYS A 301 21.82 -14.62 6.02
N LEU A 302 21.37 -13.40 5.75
CA LEU A 302 21.15 -12.36 6.75
C LEU A 302 19.81 -11.66 6.47
N HIS A 303 18.79 -12.06 7.22
CA HIS A 303 17.48 -11.44 7.20
C HIS A 303 17.42 -10.35 8.27
N VAL A 304 17.25 -9.10 7.86
CA VAL A 304 17.07 -7.98 8.78
C VAL A 304 15.60 -7.55 8.74
N SER A 305 14.90 -7.68 9.85
CA SER A 305 13.58 -7.07 10.03
C SER A 305 13.72 -5.72 10.72
N TRP A 306 13.27 -4.65 10.06
CA TRP A 306 13.38 -3.28 10.53
C TRP A 306 12.00 -2.62 10.59
N GLY A 307 11.47 -2.41 11.79
CA GLY A 307 10.11 -1.87 11.94
C GLY A 307 9.01 -2.76 11.33
N LYS A 308 9.27 -4.07 11.13
CA LYS A 308 8.31 -5.02 10.57
C LYS A 308 8.04 -6.22 11.49
N ASN A 309 6.81 -6.29 11.99
CA ASN A 309 6.35 -7.46 12.72
C ASN A 309 5.84 -8.57 11.77
N PHE A 310 6.75 -9.41 11.26
CA PHE A 310 6.40 -10.51 10.35
C PHE A 310 5.49 -11.58 10.98
N VAL A 311 5.58 -11.78 12.31
CA VAL A 311 4.78 -12.81 12.99
C VAL A 311 3.32 -12.40 13.07
N GLU A 312 3.01 -11.14 13.42
CA GLU A 312 1.62 -10.70 13.61
C GLU A 312 1.00 -10.04 12.38
N HIS A 313 1.78 -9.31 11.59
CA HIS A 313 1.28 -8.59 10.41
C HIS A 313 1.36 -9.43 9.13
N LYS A 314 2.16 -10.50 9.14
CA LYS A 314 2.33 -11.43 8.02
C LYS A 314 2.15 -12.89 8.46
N MET A 315 1.23 -13.17 9.39
CA MET A 315 1.08 -14.50 10.02
C MET A 315 1.12 -15.69 9.06
N PRO A 316 0.42 -15.69 7.91
CA PRO A 316 0.44 -16.82 6.97
C PRO A 316 1.78 -17.01 6.25
N GLU A 317 2.62 -15.98 6.25
CA GLU A 317 3.92 -15.90 5.58
C GLU A 317 5.08 -15.99 6.57
N ALA A 318 4.82 -15.91 7.88
CA ALA A 318 5.84 -15.79 8.91
C ALA A 318 6.84 -16.96 8.85
N HIS A 319 6.39 -18.13 8.39
CA HIS A 319 7.25 -19.29 8.23
C HIS A 319 8.41 -19.03 7.25
N TRP A 320 8.28 -18.15 6.25
CA TRP A 320 9.36 -17.92 5.28
C TRP A 320 10.62 -17.34 5.88
N PHE A 321 10.50 -16.35 6.77
CA PHE A 321 11.68 -15.78 7.43
C PHE A 321 12.16 -16.69 8.57
N ILE A 322 11.26 -17.44 9.22
CA ILE A 322 11.61 -18.41 10.26
C ILE A 322 12.39 -19.59 9.66
N GLU A 323 12.04 -20.04 8.45
CA GLU A 323 12.76 -21.07 7.70
C GLU A 323 14.22 -20.69 7.43
N CYS A 324 14.60 -19.40 7.53
CA CYS A 324 16.00 -18.98 7.48
C CYS A 324 16.83 -19.58 8.61
N MET A 325 16.26 -19.78 9.80
CA MET A 325 16.93 -20.39 10.96
C MET A 325 17.40 -21.82 10.61
N GLU A 326 16.50 -22.62 10.05
CA GLU A 326 16.77 -24.00 9.60
C GLU A 326 17.72 -24.04 8.39
N ARG A 327 17.99 -22.90 7.76
CA ARG A 327 18.88 -22.74 6.60
C ARG A 327 20.24 -22.14 6.96
N GLY A 328 20.53 -22.04 8.26
CA GLY A 328 21.77 -21.43 8.77
C GLY A 328 21.89 -19.94 8.44
N GLY A 329 20.76 -19.27 8.18
CA GLY A 329 20.68 -17.82 8.04
C GLY A 329 20.58 -17.16 9.41
N ARG A 330 21.06 -15.92 9.49
CA ARG A 330 20.98 -15.07 10.67
C ARG A 330 19.79 -14.13 10.58
N ILE A 331 19.05 -13.96 11.66
CA ILE A 331 17.92 -13.04 11.78
C ILE A 331 18.30 -11.91 12.73
N VAL A 332 18.21 -10.68 12.23
CA VAL A 332 18.41 -9.45 13.02
C VAL A 332 17.09 -8.70 13.06
N VAL A 333 16.70 -8.23 14.24
CA VAL A 333 15.48 -7.45 14.41
C VAL A 333 15.82 -6.07 14.96
N ILE A 334 15.36 -5.02 14.31
CA ILE A 334 15.60 -3.61 14.66
C ILE A 334 14.24 -2.94 14.91
N VAL A 335 13.88 -2.82 16.19
CA VAL A 335 12.65 -2.16 16.67
C VAL A 335 12.85 -1.64 18.09
N PRO A 336 12.09 -0.63 18.55
CA PRO A 336 12.20 -0.12 19.92
C PRO A 336 11.88 -1.15 21.02
N GLU A 337 10.93 -2.05 20.76
CA GLU A 337 10.41 -3.03 21.71
C GLU A 337 10.87 -4.48 21.41
N TYR A 338 10.84 -5.36 22.42
CA TYR A 338 11.06 -6.79 22.20
C TYR A 338 9.84 -7.43 21.54
N SER A 339 9.76 -7.32 20.21
CA SER A 339 8.63 -7.74 19.38
C SER A 339 8.58 -9.25 19.10
N PRO A 340 7.44 -9.82 18.65
CA PRO A 340 7.35 -11.24 18.34
C PRO A 340 8.42 -11.81 17.38
N PRO A 341 8.85 -11.12 16.29
CA PRO A 341 9.99 -11.58 15.51
C PRO A 341 11.31 -11.63 16.28
N ALA A 342 11.50 -10.77 17.30
CA ALA A 342 12.72 -10.76 18.12
C ALA A 342 12.90 -12.07 18.91
N THR A 343 11.83 -12.82 19.18
CA THR A 343 11.90 -14.16 19.78
C THR A 343 12.57 -15.21 18.89
N LYS A 344 12.75 -14.90 17.60
CA LYS A 344 13.40 -15.74 16.58
C LYS A 344 14.74 -15.17 16.11
N ALA A 345 15.12 -14.00 16.59
CA ALA A 345 16.32 -13.30 16.15
C ALA A 345 17.57 -13.85 16.84
N ASP A 346 18.68 -13.90 16.11
CA ASP A 346 20.01 -14.13 16.69
C ASP A 346 20.41 -12.96 17.60
N TYR A 347 20.00 -11.74 17.25
CA TYR A 347 20.07 -10.58 18.13
C TYR A 347 19.06 -9.50 17.72
N TRP A 348 18.64 -8.72 18.73
CA TRP A 348 17.70 -7.60 18.60
C TRP A 348 18.42 -6.30 18.93
N ILE A 349 18.28 -5.30 18.06
CA ILE A 349 18.80 -3.95 18.25
C ILE A 349 17.65 -3.04 18.68
N PRO A 350 17.57 -2.63 19.95
CA PRO A 350 16.65 -1.59 20.36
C PRO A 350 17.08 -0.26 19.74
N VAL A 351 16.14 0.47 19.15
CA VAL A 351 16.38 1.78 18.53
C VAL A 351 15.38 2.79 19.07
N ARG A 352 15.84 3.98 19.43
CA ARG A 352 14.95 5.09 19.82
C ARG A 352 14.01 5.42 18.65
N PRO A 353 12.69 5.51 18.85
CA PRO A 353 11.76 5.85 17.77
C PRO A 353 12.17 7.12 17.03
N ALA A 354 12.10 7.07 15.68
CA ALA A 354 12.47 8.15 14.76
C ALA A 354 13.98 8.50 14.67
N SER A 355 14.87 7.65 15.22
CA SER A 355 16.32 7.87 15.16
C SER A 355 17.07 6.97 14.16
N ASP A 356 16.34 6.10 13.45
CA ASP A 356 16.88 5.03 12.61
C ASP A 356 17.83 5.53 11.50
N ALA A 357 17.65 6.74 10.99
CA ALA A 357 18.60 7.33 10.03
C ALA A 357 20.02 7.40 10.59
N ALA A 358 20.19 7.78 11.86
CA ALA A 358 21.50 7.85 12.49
C ALA A 358 22.12 6.46 12.69
N LEU A 359 21.29 5.44 12.94
CA LEU A 359 21.73 4.04 12.99
C LEU A 359 22.32 3.62 11.65
N PHE A 360 21.61 3.86 10.54
CA PHE A 360 22.10 3.50 9.21
C PHE A 360 23.34 4.28 8.81
N LEU A 361 23.40 5.58 9.08
CA LEU A 361 24.56 6.41 8.75
C LEU A 361 25.81 5.96 9.53
N GLY A 362 25.67 5.60 10.81
CA GLY A 362 26.77 5.01 11.59
C GLY A 362 27.23 3.66 11.04
N VAL A 363 26.30 2.82 10.60
CA VAL A 363 26.65 1.54 9.94
C VAL A 363 27.35 1.77 8.60
N ILE A 364 26.87 2.72 7.78
CA ILE A 364 27.50 3.08 6.50
C ILE A 364 28.92 3.58 6.74
N LYS A 365 29.15 4.42 7.77
CA LYS A 365 30.50 4.86 8.14
C LYS A 365 31.42 3.68 8.41
N ILE A 366 31.00 2.72 9.24
CA ILE A 366 31.80 1.52 9.55
C ILE A 366 32.08 0.71 8.26
N LEU A 367 31.08 0.54 7.39
CA LEU A 367 31.26 -0.17 6.12
C LEU A 367 32.31 0.50 5.22
N ILE A 368 32.33 1.84 5.17
CA ILE A 368 33.31 2.59 4.38
C ILE A 368 34.70 2.56 5.04
N ASP A 369 34.78 2.84 6.34
CA ASP A 369 36.05 2.91 7.07
C ASP A 369 36.77 1.55 7.13
N GLU A 370 36.02 0.44 7.22
CA GLU A 370 36.56 -0.93 7.21
C GLU A 370 36.67 -1.53 5.79
N ASN A 371 36.38 -0.77 4.72
CA ASN A 371 36.39 -1.24 3.32
C ASN A 371 35.52 -2.49 3.07
N LEU A 372 34.34 -2.54 3.68
CA LEU A 372 33.38 -3.66 3.60
C LEU A 372 32.30 -3.47 2.52
N TYR A 373 32.50 -2.51 1.61
CA TYR A 373 31.61 -2.25 0.47
C TYR A 373 32.10 -2.96 -0.80
N ASP A 374 31.18 -3.28 -1.71
CA ASP A 374 31.42 -3.86 -3.01
C ASP A 374 31.70 -2.73 -4.02
N ALA A 375 32.98 -2.41 -4.20
CA ALA A 375 33.43 -1.32 -5.07
C ALA A 375 32.98 -1.52 -6.53
N ASP A 376 33.01 -2.75 -7.04
CA ASP A 376 32.61 -3.06 -8.41
C ASP A 376 31.11 -2.82 -8.59
N PHE A 377 30.29 -3.24 -7.63
CA PHE A 377 28.87 -2.95 -7.65
C PHE A 377 28.60 -1.44 -7.64
N CYS A 378 29.27 -0.69 -6.76
CA CYS A 378 29.15 0.78 -6.69
C CYS A 378 29.51 1.45 -8.02
N LYS A 379 30.60 1.02 -8.68
CA LYS A 379 31.01 1.56 -9.99
C LYS A 379 30.02 1.24 -11.11
N GLN A 380 29.40 0.06 -11.08
CA GLN A 380 28.64 -0.47 -12.21
C GLN A 380 27.13 -0.21 -12.16
N PHE A 381 26.54 -0.09 -10.96
CA PHE A 381 25.08 -0.09 -10.79
C PHE A 381 24.54 1.12 -10.02
N THR A 382 25.38 2.10 -9.70
CA THR A 382 24.99 3.26 -8.88
C THR A 382 25.49 4.57 -9.46
N ASP A 383 25.05 5.68 -8.87
CA ASP A 383 25.54 7.03 -9.16
C ASP A 383 26.83 7.38 -8.40
N SER A 384 27.35 6.48 -7.55
CA SER A 384 28.60 6.63 -6.78
C SER A 384 29.79 7.22 -7.55
N PRO A 385 30.08 6.82 -8.81
CA PRO A 385 31.21 7.38 -9.56
C PRO A 385 30.96 8.73 -10.24
N ILE A 386 29.71 9.23 -10.27
CA ILE A 386 29.36 10.45 -10.98
C ILE A 386 30.02 11.66 -10.32
N LEU A 387 30.64 12.53 -11.12
CA LEU A 387 31.32 13.72 -10.66
C LEU A 387 30.33 14.85 -10.34
N LEU A 388 30.49 15.43 -9.15
CA LEU A 388 29.85 16.67 -8.72
C LEU A 388 30.90 17.78 -8.66
N ARG A 389 30.51 19.00 -9.05
CA ARG A 389 31.34 20.18 -8.82
C ARG A 389 31.22 20.63 -7.36
N THR A 390 32.34 20.90 -6.71
CA THR A 390 32.37 21.30 -5.28
C THR A 390 31.84 22.72 -5.05
N ASP A 391 31.86 23.57 -6.07
CA ASP A 391 31.42 24.97 -6.02
C ASP A 391 29.90 25.14 -6.07
N THR A 392 29.21 24.22 -6.74
CA THR A 392 27.77 24.30 -7.04
C THR A 392 26.97 23.13 -6.48
N LEU A 393 27.64 22.04 -6.10
CA LEU A 393 27.02 20.78 -5.68
C LEU A 393 26.05 20.20 -6.71
N GLN A 394 26.28 20.49 -8.00
CA GLN A 394 25.56 19.92 -9.14
C GLN A 394 26.46 18.92 -9.86
N TYR A 395 25.85 18.00 -10.62
CA TYR A 395 26.60 17.11 -11.51
C TYR A 395 27.44 17.93 -12.50
N LEU A 396 28.67 17.47 -12.77
CA LEU A 396 29.48 18.02 -13.83
C LEU A 396 28.86 17.62 -15.18
N ASP A 397 28.29 18.61 -15.89
CA ASP A 397 27.67 18.40 -17.19
C ASP A 397 28.76 18.23 -18.27
N PRO A 398 28.70 17.19 -19.12
CA PRO A 398 29.64 17.02 -20.23
C PRO A 398 29.74 18.24 -21.16
N ARG A 399 28.66 19.02 -21.30
CA ARG A 399 28.62 20.22 -22.13
C ARG A 399 29.45 21.37 -21.56
N ASP A 400 29.78 21.33 -20.27
CA ASP A 400 30.67 22.32 -19.65
C ASP A 400 32.16 22.01 -19.90
N VAL A 401 32.49 20.80 -20.37
CA VAL A 401 33.86 20.29 -20.47
C VAL A 401 34.25 19.94 -21.91
N ILE A 402 33.31 19.40 -22.70
CA ILE A 402 33.55 18.91 -24.05
C ILE A 402 32.86 19.83 -25.05
N LYS A 403 33.67 20.47 -25.90
CA LYS A 403 33.17 21.37 -26.93
C LYS A 403 32.23 20.63 -27.89
N ASP A 404 31.09 21.25 -28.17
CA ASP A 404 30.06 20.72 -29.09
C ASP A 404 29.49 19.33 -28.71
N TYR A 405 29.54 18.97 -27.42
CA TYR A 405 29.03 17.69 -26.92
C TYR A 405 27.57 17.44 -27.33
N LYS A 406 27.32 16.24 -27.84
CA LYS A 406 25.98 15.75 -28.18
C LYS A 406 25.56 14.70 -27.17
N LEU A 407 24.39 14.91 -26.61
CA LEU A 407 23.72 13.96 -25.74
C LEU A 407 23.59 12.60 -26.43
N PHE A 408 23.91 11.52 -25.72
CA PHE A 408 23.77 10.16 -26.22
C PHE A 408 22.30 9.88 -26.62
N ASP A 409 22.13 9.21 -27.76
CA ASP A 409 20.81 8.85 -28.29
C ASP A 409 20.20 7.70 -27.49
N LEU A 410 19.19 8.02 -26.68
CA LEU A 410 18.44 7.03 -25.88
C LEU A 410 17.22 6.47 -26.65
N THR A 411 17.04 6.80 -27.93
CA THR A 411 15.84 6.41 -28.68
C THR A 411 15.79 4.94 -29.11
N HIS A 412 16.81 4.15 -28.78
CA HIS A 412 16.91 2.73 -29.15
C HIS A 412 17.24 1.79 -27.98
N GLY A 413 17.31 2.28 -26.73
CA GLY A 413 17.78 1.52 -25.56
C GLY A 413 16.73 1.22 -24.47
N TYR A 414 17.22 0.74 -23.33
CA TYR A 414 16.41 0.41 -22.14
C TYR A 414 15.64 1.64 -21.63
N SER A 415 16.28 2.81 -21.69
CA SER A 415 15.69 4.09 -21.28
C SER A 415 14.38 4.42 -22.01
N LYS A 416 14.24 4.06 -23.29
CA LYS A 416 13.01 4.29 -24.05
C LYS A 416 12.00 3.17 -23.86
N TYR A 417 12.40 1.91 -24.03
CA TYR A 417 11.44 0.81 -24.11
C TYR A 417 10.97 0.31 -22.74
N VAL A 418 11.78 0.49 -21.70
CA VAL A 418 11.46 0.02 -20.33
C VAL A 418 11.19 1.17 -19.39
N GLN A 419 12.07 2.18 -19.34
CA GLN A 419 11.86 3.35 -18.47
C GLN A 419 10.90 4.40 -19.08
N ALA A 420 10.55 4.26 -20.37
CA ALA A 420 9.65 5.16 -21.09
C ALA A 420 10.03 6.65 -20.98
N ILE A 421 11.34 6.95 -20.97
CA ILE A 421 11.82 8.34 -20.96
C ILE A 421 11.37 9.03 -22.24
N LYS A 422 10.62 10.12 -22.08
CA LYS A 422 10.13 10.90 -23.20
C LYS A 422 11.21 11.83 -23.78
N PRO A 423 11.17 12.13 -25.08
CA PRO A 423 12.12 13.06 -25.71
C PRO A 423 12.21 14.40 -24.99
N GLU A 424 11.09 14.96 -24.50
CA GLU A 424 11.09 16.24 -23.78
C GLU A 424 11.88 16.21 -22.45
N TYR A 425 12.13 15.04 -21.88
CA TYR A 425 12.90 14.90 -20.64
C TYR A 425 14.40 14.73 -20.89
N ARG A 426 14.80 14.30 -22.10
CA ARG A 426 16.19 13.97 -22.42
C ARG A 426 17.15 15.13 -22.18
N GLU A 427 16.75 16.32 -22.62
CA GLU A 427 17.54 17.55 -22.51
C GLU A 427 17.78 17.94 -21.04
N ARG A 428 16.75 17.78 -20.20
CA ARG A 428 16.83 18.06 -18.77
C ARG A 428 17.66 17.02 -18.01
N LEU A 429 17.59 15.75 -18.41
CA LEU A 429 18.27 14.67 -17.71
C LEU A 429 19.78 14.63 -17.99
N GLY A 430 20.23 15.17 -19.13
CA GLY A 430 21.64 15.26 -19.48
C GLY A 430 22.35 13.89 -19.59
N ASP A 431 23.65 13.96 -19.86
CA ASP A 431 24.59 12.87 -19.58
C ASP A 431 25.47 13.26 -18.39
N PHE A 432 26.34 12.37 -17.95
CA PHE A 432 27.14 12.53 -16.75
C PHE A 432 28.63 12.52 -17.08
N MET A 433 29.45 12.95 -16.14
CA MET A 433 30.90 12.80 -16.20
C MET A 433 31.38 11.90 -15.05
N VAL A 434 32.38 11.06 -15.31
CA VAL A 434 33.09 10.25 -14.32
C VAL A 434 34.60 10.47 -14.46
N TRP A 435 35.37 10.28 -13.40
CA TRP A 435 36.84 10.31 -13.51
C TRP A 435 37.35 8.92 -13.85
N ASP A 436 37.97 8.75 -15.03
CA ASP A 436 38.58 7.49 -15.44
C ASP A 436 40.00 7.42 -14.87
N THR A 437 40.26 6.45 -14.00
CA THR A 437 41.56 6.25 -13.33
C THR A 437 42.65 5.83 -14.32
N GLY A 438 42.30 5.05 -15.35
CA GLY A 438 43.24 4.57 -16.36
C GLY A 438 43.65 5.67 -17.34
N LYS A 439 42.73 6.59 -17.64
CA LYS A 439 43.02 7.76 -18.50
C LYS A 439 43.45 9.00 -17.73
N ASN A 440 43.28 9.01 -16.41
CA ASN A 440 43.50 10.15 -15.52
C ASN A 440 42.82 11.45 -16.01
N GLN A 441 41.55 11.34 -16.42
CA GLN A 441 40.76 12.47 -16.91
C GLN A 441 39.27 12.24 -16.69
N ALA A 442 38.48 13.32 -16.73
CA ALA A 442 37.03 13.23 -16.75
C ALA A 442 36.54 12.75 -18.14
N VAL A 443 35.66 11.75 -18.16
CA VAL A 443 35.07 11.19 -19.38
C VAL A 443 33.54 11.14 -19.28
N PRO A 444 32.81 11.26 -20.41
CA PRO A 444 31.36 11.22 -20.41
C PRO A 444 30.83 9.80 -20.15
N MET A 445 29.71 9.71 -19.43
CA MET A 445 28.95 8.51 -19.13
C MET A 445 27.46 8.76 -19.41
N HIS A 446 26.76 7.81 -20.02
CA HIS A 446 25.32 7.91 -20.28
C HIS A 446 24.54 6.78 -19.60
N ARG A 447 23.20 6.91 -19.57
CA ARG A 447 22.29 6.04 -18.80
C ARG A 447 22.25 4.57 -19.21
N GLU A 448 22.76 4.21 -20.38
CA GLU A 448 22.81 2.82 -20.85
C GLU A 448 24.11 2.10 -20.41
N MET A 449 25.09 2.84 -19.86
CA MET A 449 26.34 2.30 -19.32
C MET A 449 26.13 1.80 -17.88
N VAL A 450 25.38 0.70 -17.74
CA VAL A 450 25.11 0.04 -16.45
C VAL A 450 25.56 -1.42 -16.52
N GLY A 451 26.15 -1.94 -15.44
CA GLY A 451 26.58 -3.33 -15.35
C GLY A 451 27.57 -3.71 -16.44
N VAL A 452 27.25 -4.77 -17.20
CA VAL A 452 28.09 -5.26 -18.31
C VAL A 452 28.36 -4.19 -19.38
N ASN A 453 27.45 -3.23 -19.59
CA ASN A 453 27.65 -2.16 -20.56
C ASN A 453 28.68 -1.13 -20.06
N MET A 454 28.76 -0.91 -18.73
CA MET A 454 29.81 -0.08 -18.14
C MET A 454 31.18 -0.72 -18.31
N VAL A 455 31.29 -2.04 -18.07
CA VAL A 455 32.53 -2.80 -18.30
C VAL A 455 32.96 -2.74 -19.77
N LYS A 456 32.02 -2.92 -20.70
CA LYS A 456 32.29 -2.83 -22.14
C LYS A 456 32.74 -1.45 -22.60
N ALA A 457 32.36 -0.39 -21.90
CA ALA A 457 32.81 0.97 -22.21
C ALA A 457 34.31 1.17 -21.95
N GLY A 458 34.96 0.26 -21.21
CA GLY A 458 36.39 0.36 -20.91
C GLY A 458 36.73 1.59 -20.06
N ILE A 459 35.80 2.00 -19.20
CA ILE A 459 35.97 3.10 -18.24
C ILE A 459 36.18 2.45 -16.87
N ASP A 460 37.27 2.79 -16.17
CA ASP A 460 37.45 2.46 -14.76
C ASP A 460 37.16 3.71 -13.92
N PRO A 461 35.92 3.91 -13.45
CA PRO A 461 35.55 5.15 -12.78
C PRO A 461 36.06 5.17 -11.33
N ALA A 462 36.59 6.31 -10.90
CA ALA A 462 36.98 6.53 -9.52
C ALA A 462 35.75 6.67 -8.60
N LEU A 463 35.85 6.11 -7.39
CA LEU A 463 34.88 6.32 -6.30
C LEU A 463 35.36 7.37 -5.29
N GLU A 464 36.67 7.53 -5.13
CA GLU A 464 37.27 8.41 -4.13
C GLU A 464 38.17 9.45 -4.80
N GLY A 465 38.43 10.55 -4.10
CA GLY A 465 39.37 11.58 -4.53
C GLY A 465 38.71 12.91 -4.92
N THR A 466 39.57 13.92 -5.09
CA THR A 466 39.22 15.24 -5.62
C THR A 466 40.07 15.49 -6.85
N TYR A 467 39.43 15.88 -7.93
CA TYR A 467 40.06 16.03 -9.23
C TYR A 467 39.85 17.44 -9.75
N ARG A 468 40.81 17.95 -10.50
CA ARG A 468 40.71 19.25 -11.16
C ARG A 468 40.23 19.05 -12.60
N VAL A 469 39.16 19.73 -12.98
CA VAL A 469 38.64 19.73 -14.35
C VAL A 469 38.60 21.16 -14.87
N LYS A 470 39.14 21.35 -16.08
CA LYS A 470 39.07 22.62 -16.80
C LYS A 470 37.77 22.70 -17.61
N LEU A 471 36.99 23.74 -17.38
CA LEU A 471 35.76 24.02 -18.10
C LEU A 471 36.03 24.74 -19.42
N LEU A 472 35.04 24.72 -20.33
CA LEU A 472 35.10 25.43 -21.61
C LEU A 472 35.15 26.96 -21.45
N ASP A 473 34.65 27.50 -20.33
CA ASP A 473 34.76 28.92 -19.99
C ASP A 473 36.16 29.32 -19.49
N GLY A 474 37.08 28.36 -19.42
CA GLY A 474 38.47 28.55 -19.01
C GLY A 474 38.73 28.40 -17.51
N LYS A 475 37.69 28.26 -16.68
CA LYS A 475 37.84 28.07 -15.23
C LYS A 475 38.25 26.65 -14.90
N ASP A 476 39.10 26.51 -13.89
CA ASP A 476 39.40 25.24 -13.26
C ASP A 476 38.47 25.04 -12.05
N VAL A 477 37.78 23.90 -11.99
CA VAL A 477 36.88 23.54 -10.88
C VAL A 477 37.34 22.24 -10.24
N ASP A 478 37.13 22.13 -8.94
CA ASP A 478 37.30 20.87 -8.22
C ASP A 478 36.02 20.04 -8.33
N VAL A 479 36.20 18.76 -8.58
CA VAL A 479 35.13 17.78 -8.66
C VAL A 479 35.43 16.57 -7.79
N MET A 480 34.37 15.95 -7.27
CA MET A 480 34.46 14.71 -6.50
C MET A 480 33.38 13.73 -6.99
N PRO A 481 33.66 12.41 -6.98
CA PRO A 481 32.61 11.42 -7.13
C PRO A 481 31.57 11.52 -6.00
N VAL A 482 30.32 11.13 -6.28
CA VAL A 482 29.23 11.05 -5.28
C VAL A 482 29.66 10.24 -4.04
N PHE A 483 30.39 9.15 -4.24
CA PHE A 483 30.87 8.31 -3.13
C PHE A 483 31.85 9.05 -2.19
N GLN A 484 32.79 9.82 -2.74
CA GLN A 484 33.68 10.67 -1.95
C GLN A 484 32.89 11.68 -1.10
N MET A 485 31.82 12.26 -1.65
CA MET A 485 30.96 13.19 -0.93
C MET A 485 30.21 12.49 0.22
N TYR A 486 29.72 11.26 0.01
CA TYR A 486 29.14 10.46 1.09
C TYR A 486 30.17 10.12 2.18
N LYS A 487 31.41 9.75 1.80
CA LYS A 487 32.49 9.46 2.74
C LYS A 487 32.78 10.66 3.66
N ILE A 488 32.71 11.89 3.13
CA ILE A 488 32.82 13.12 3.93
C ILE A 488 31.57 13.28 4.83
N HIS A 489 30.37 13.12 4.28
CA HIS A 489 29.13 13.36 5.01
C HIS A 489 28.93 12.42 6.21
N VAL A 490 29.31 11.14 6.09
CA VAL A 490 29.09 10.17 7.17
C VAL A 490 30.06 10.33 8.34
N GLN A 491 31.09 11.17 8.23
CA GLN A 491 32.04 11.39 9.34
C GLN A 491 31.37 11.94 10.60
N ASP A 492 30.26 12.66 10.46
CA ASP A 492 29.46 13.20 11.58
C ASP A 492 28.71 12.11 12.37
N PHE A 493 28.70 10.86 11.90
CA PHE A 493 27.97 9.74 12.48
C PHE A 493 28.92 8.66 13.00
N ASP A 494 29.90 9.04 13.82
CA ASP A 494 30.73 8.08 14.54
C ASP A 494 29.91 7.22 15.53
N LEU A 495 30.52 6.15 16.03
CA LEU A 495 29.85 5.18 16.89
C LEU A 495 29.27 5.80 18.17
N ASP A 496 29.93 6.83 18.71
CA ASP A 496 29.53 7.50 19.93
C ASP A 496 28.32 8.40 19.69
N THR A 497 28.34 9.16 18.59
CA THR A 497 27.25 10.02 18.14
C THR A 497 26.03 9.19 17.77
N THR A 498 26.22 8.11 16.99
CA THR A 498 25.13 7.18 16.66
C THR A 498 24.52 6.58 17.94
N TYR A 499 25.33 6.13 18.90
CA TYR A 499 24.83 5.65 20.20
C TYR A 499 24.03 6.72 20.95
N GLN A 500 24.54 7.95 21.03
CA GLN A 500 23.84 9.05 21.74
C GLN A 500 22.46 9.35 21.14
N ILE A 501 22.35 9.34 19.81
CA ILE A 501 21.10 9.63 19.10
C ILE A 501 20.11 8.46 19.22
N THR A 502 20.60 7.25 18.98
CA THR A 502 19.76 6.05 18.80
C THR A 502 19.51 5.28 20.08
N GLN A 503 20.39 5.41 21.07
CA GLN A 503 20.48 4.57 22.26
C GLN A 503 20.65 3.06 21.95
N SER A 504 21.01 2.70 20.71
CA SER A 504 21.29 1.32 20.32
C SER A 504 22.68 0.88 20.82
N PRO A 505 22.84 -0.30 21.45
CA PRO A 505 24.12 -0.75 21.98
C PRO A 505 25.25 -0.74 20.93
N LYS A 506 26.38 -0.14 21.29
CA LYS A 506 27.53 0.06 20.38
C LYS A 506 28.04 -1.26 19.78
N ASP A 507 28.14 -2.30 20.60
CA ASP A 507 28.58 -3.63 20.18
C ASP A 507 27.64 -4.24 19.12
N LEU A 508 26.32 -4.03 19.25
CA LEU A 508 25.34 -4.49 18.27
C LEU A 508 25.39 -3.68 16.97
N ILE A 509 25.64 -2.36 17.04
CA ILE A 509 25.85 -1.52 15.85
C ILE A 509 27.05 -2.03 15.04
N VAL A 510 28.20 -2.23 15.71
CA VAL A 510 29.43 -2.71 15.06
C VAL A 510 29.25 -4.12 14.52
N ARG A 511 28.65 -5.03 15.30
CA ARG A 511 28.34 -6.40 14.87
C ARG A 511 27.48 -6.38 13.62
N TRP A 512 26.40 -5.59 13.62
CA TRP A 512 25.49 -5.53 12.49
C TRP A 512 26.14 -4.93 11.24
N ALA A 513 26.97 -3.89 11.38
CA ALA A 513 27.72 -3.34 10.26
C ALA A 513 28.63 -4.37 9.59
N ARG A 514 29.40 -5.12 10.39
CA ARG A 514 30.28 -6.20 9.88
C ARG A 514 29.49 -7.34 9.25
N ASP A 515 28.37 -7.72 9.86
CA ASP A 515 27.45 -8.71 9.29
C ASP A 515 26.88 -8.26 7.93
N CYS A 516 26.49 -6.99 7.79
CA CYS A 516 26.03 -6.42 6.52
C CYS A 516 27.12 -6.48 5.43
N GLY A 517 28.37 -6.21 5.80
CA GLY A 517 29.53 -6.27 4.92
C GLY A 517 29.86 -7.70 4.47
N THR A 518 29.78 -8.67 5.37
CA THR A 518 30.39 -10.00 5.18
C THR A 518 29.41 -11.15 4.92
N VAL A 519 28.16 -11.07 5.39
CA VAL A 519 27.17 -12.14 5.22
C VAL A 519 26.32 -11.88 3.97
N LYS A 520 26.36 -12.82 3.01
CA LYS A 520 25.62 -12.76 1.74
C LYS A 520 24.91 -14.09 1.46
N PRO A 521 23.73 -14.08 0.83
CA PRO A 521 22.86 -12.95 0.50
C PRO A 521 22.28 -12.25 1.74
N MET A 522 22.10 -10.93 1.71
CA MET A 522 21.48 -10.16 2.80
C MET A 522 20.31 -9.31 2.30
N ALA A 523 19.21 -9.30 3.05
CA ALA A 523 18.05 -8.47 2.78
C ALA A 523 17.62 -7.68 4.02
N ILE A 524 17.20 -6.43 3.80
CA ILE A 524 16.55 -5.59 4.80
C ILE A 524 15.07 -5.51 4.45
N HIS A 525 14.22 -5.83 5.40
CA HIS A 525 12.78 -5.81 5.26
C HIS A 525 12.17 -4.79 6.20
N SER A 526 11.54 -3.78 5.62
CA SER A 526 10.88 -2.70 6.34
C SER A 526 9.38 -2.87 6.40
N GLY A 527 8.74 -2.18 7.35
CA GLY A 527 7.30 -2.25 7.57
C GLY A 527 6.70 -0.94 8.05
N GLU A 528 5.44 -1.04 8.49
CA GLU A 528 4.62 0.11 8.89
C GLU A 528 5.23 0.86 10.08
N GLY A 529 5.94 0.16 10.99
CA GLY A 529 6.56 0.75 12.18
C GLY A 529 7.61 1.82 11.88
N VAL A 530 8.15 1.81 10.66
CA VAL A 530 9.13 2.80 10.18
C VAL A 530 8.60 3.60 8.99
N ASN A 531 7.65 3.05 8.22
CA ASN A 531 7.08 3.72 7.05
C ASN A 531 6.14 4.88 7.40
N HIS A 532 5.52 4.84 8.59
CA HIS A 532 4.52 5.84 9.02
C HIS A 532 5.13 7.06 9.72
N TRP A 533 6.44 7.26 9.62
CA TRP A 533 7.14 8.42 10.16
C TRP A 533 7.36 9.51 9.12
N PHE A 534 7.34 10.77 9.56
CA PHE A 534 7.52 11.93 8.69
C PHE A 534 8.84 11.88 7.88
N HIS A 535 9.93 11.41 8.49
CA HIS A 535 11.25 11.30 7.87
C HIS A 535 11.52 9.94 7.23
N ARG A 536 10.49 9.16 6.85
CA ARG A 536 10.69 7.85 6.22
C ARG A 536 11.59 7.91 4.98
N THR A 537 11.47 8.95 4.14
CA THR A 537 12.29 9.07 2.92
C THR A 537 13.80 8.99 3.22
N THR A 538 14.27 9.66 4.27
CA THR A 538 15.69 9.62 4.66
C THR A 538 16.07 8.30 5.32
N ASN A 539 15.21 7.77 6.20
CA ASN A 539 15.48 6.51 6.88
C ASN A 539 15.60 5.35 5.88
N GLY A 540 14.66 5.25 4.94
CA GLY A 540 14.63 4.18 3.95
C GLY A 540 15.78 4.27 2.94
N ARG A 541 16.21 5.49 2.56
CA ARG A 541 17.44 5.67 1.77
C ARG A 541 18.69 5.19 2.50
N GLY A 542 18.78 5.41 3.82
CA GLY A 542 19.88 4.88 4.64
C GLY A 542 19.93 3.35 4.64
N ALA A 543 18.78 2.70 4.85
CA ALA A 543 18.68 1.23 4.78
C ALA A 543 19.03 0.69 3.37
N ALA A 544 18.49 1.31 2.32
CA ALA A 544 18.79 0.94 0.95
C ALA A 544 20.29 1.11 0.64
N MET A 545 20.91 2.19 1.11
CA MET A 545 22.34 2.45 0.91
C MET A 545 23.21 1.31 1.47
N ILE A 546 22.88 0.73 2.62
CA ILE A 546 23.61 -0.44 3.16
C ILE A 546 23.54 -1.62 2.18
N THR A 547 22.36 -1.92 1.63
CA THR A 547 22.22 -3.02 0.66
C THR A 547 22.91 -2.71 -0.68
N ILE A 548 22.95 -1.45 -1.10
CA ILE A 548 23.60 -0.97 -2.32
C ILE A 548 25.12 -1.06 -2.18
N LEU A 549 25.68 -0.44 -1.13
CA LEU A 549 27.12 -0.44 -0.86
C LEU A 549 27.66 -1.85 -0.75
N THR A 550 26.85 -2.79 -0.27
CA THR A 550 27.32 -4.15 0.01
C THR A 550 26.94 -5.16 -1.09
N GLY A 551 26.52 -4.69 -2.28
CA GLY A 551 26.25 -5.53 -3.46
C GLY A 551 25.05 -6.46 -3.34
N ASN A 552 24.13 -6.17 -2.42
CA ASN A 552 22.94 -6.96 -2.08
C ASN A 552 21.68 -6.40 -2.76
N GLN A 553 21.70 -6.30 -4.09
CA GLN A 553 20.55 -5.89 -4.89
C GLN A 553 20.40 -6.79 -6.13
N GLY A 554 19.17 -7.11 -6.50
CA GLY A 554 18.85 -7.83 -7.74
C GLY A 554 19.20 -9.33 -7.77
N LYS A 555 19.54 -9.94 -6.63
CA LYS A 555 19.80 -11.38 -6.48
C LYS A 555 18.80 -12.00 -5.49
N PHE A 556 18.53 -13.31 -5.60
CA PHE A 556 17.67 -14.01 -4.63
C PHE A 556 18.20 -13.87 -3.20
N GLY A 557 17.31 -13.62 -2.25
CA GLY A 557 17.64 -13.41 -0.83
C GLY A 557 18.29 -12.06 -0.52
N THR A 558 18.34 -11.13 -1.49
CA THR A 558 18.92 -9.78 -1.33
C THR A 558 17.89 -8.67 -1.45
N GLY A 559 18.27 -7.45 -1.05
CA GLY A 559 17.53 -6.22 -1.36
C GLY A 559 17.00 -5.47 -0.15
N SER A 560 16.41 -4.30 -0.41
CA SER A 560 15.71 -3.49 0.58
C SER A 560 14.23 -3.45 0.21
N HIS A 561 13.41 -4.18 0.98
CA HIS A 561 12.00 -4.44 0.69
C HIS A 561 11.09 -3.70 1.68
N ASN A 562 9.87 -3.37 1.29
CA ASN A 562 8.87 -2.79 2.17
C ASN A 562 7.59 -3.63 2.19
N TRP A 563 7.06 -3.91 3.38
CA TRP A 563 5.84 -4.70 3.49
C TRP A 563 4.76 -3.91 4.22
N SER A 564 3.79 -3.43 3.47
CA SER A 564 2.62 -2.72 3.99
C SER A 564 1.33 -3.40 3.51
N GLY A 565 0.36 -2.64 2.99
CA GLY A 565 -0.89 -3.14 2.41
C GLY A 565 -0.78 -3.72 0.98
N ASN A 566 -1.93 -4.17 0.46
CA ASN A 566 -2.11 -4.90 -0.80
C ASN A 566 -1.98 -4.01 -2.05
N TYR A 567 -0.78 -3.51 -2.35
CA TYR A 567 -0.59 -2.51 -3.42
C TYR A 567 -0.36 -3.11 -4.81
N LYS A 568 0.34 -4.24 -4.92
CA LYS A 568 0.76 -4.84 -6.19
C LYS A 568 -0.37 -5.66 -6.81
N THR A 569 -0.87 -5.25 -7.98
CA THR A 569 -1.87 -6.02 -8.74
C THR A 569 -1.20 -7.06 -9.63
N GLY A 570 -1.46 -8.34 -9.37
CA GLY A 570 -0.85 -9.47 -10.08
C GLY A 570 -1.26 -9.63 -11.54
N ILE A 571 -2.47 -9.20 -11.94
CA ILE A 571 -3.02 -9.20 -13.33
C ILE A 571 -4.35 -8.40 -13.32
N PRO A 572 -4.76 -7.73 -14.42
CA PRO A 572 -4.08 -7.62 -15.70
C PRO A 572 -3.25 -6.33 -15.77
N GLN A 573 -1.92 -6.44 -15.61
CA GLN A 573 -1.03 -5.37 -16.05
C GLN A 573 -1.07 -5.26 -17.57
N GLY A 574 -0.61 -4.13 -18.14
CA GLY A 574 -0.46 -4.01 -19.58
C GLY A 574 0.56 -5.01 -20.11
N THR A 575 0.18 -5.79 -21.12
CA THR A 575 1.03 -6.81 -21.75
C THR A 575 0.75 -6.86 -23.25
N PRO A 576 1.62 -7.51 -24.06
CA PRO A 576 1.34 -7.73 -25.48
C PRO A 576 0.00 -8.43 -25.76
N TRP A 577 -0.61 -9.16 -24.82
CA TRP A 577 -1.91 -9.82 -25.04
C TRP A 577 -3.08 -9.20 -24.25
N SER A 578 -2.82 -8.52 -23.13
CA SER A 578 -3.86 -7.80 -22.37
C SER A 578 -4.05 -6.34 -22.85
N GLY A 579 -3.21 -5.88 -23.77
CA GLY A 579 -3.20 -4.49 -24.24
C GLY A 579 -2.92 -3.53 -23.10
N GLY A 580 -3.79 -2.53 -22.91
CA GLY A 580 -3.67 -1.55 -21.82
C GLY A 580 -3.86 -2.13 -20.41
N GLY A 581 -4.17 -3.43 -20.27
CA GLY A 581 -4.41 -4.08 -18.98
C GLY A 581 -5.51 -3.38 -18.20
N ILE A 582 -5.28 -3.09 -16.92
CA ILE A 582 -6.22 -2.37 -16.05
C ILE A 582 -6.61 -0.99 -16.59
N GLY A 583 -5.74 -0.35 -17.38
CA GLY A 583 -6.00 0.91 -18.05
C GLY A 583 -7.13 0.79 -19.07
N ALA A 584 -7.22 -0.32 -19.80
CA ALA A 584 -8.30 -0.57 -20.74
C ALA A 584 -9.67 -0.65 -20.05
N TRP A 585 -9.73 -1.16 -18.81
CA TRP A 585 -10.99 -1.30 -18.06
C TRP A 585 -11.38 -0.05 -17.29
N GLY A 586 -10.40 0.61 -16.67
CA GLY A 586 -10.63 1.79 -15.82
C GLY A 586 -10.64 3.13 -16.56
N ALA A 587 -10.04 3.18 -17.76
CA ALA A 587 -9.84 4.41 -18.52
C ALA A 587 -10.31 4.32 -19.97
N GLU A 588 -11.18 3.36 -20.33
CA GLU A 588 -11.88 3.35 -21.61
C GLU A 588 -12.51 4.74 -21.89
N ASP A 589 -12.29 5.26 -23.10
CA ASP A 589 -12.81 6.56 -23.49
C ASP A 589 -14.34 6.54 -23.52
N ALA A 590 -14.96 7.31 -22.63
CA ALA A 590 -16.41 7.40 -22.47
C ALA A 590 -17.14 7.86 -23.74
N PHE A 591 -16.45 8.58 -24.62
CA PHE A 591 -17.01 9.14 -25.85
C PHE A 591 -16.68 8.29 -27.08
N ASN A 592 -15.93 7.19 -26.90
CA ASN A 592 -15.57 6.24 -27.94
C ASN A 592 -15.52 4.80 -27.37
N LEU A 593 -16.65 4.37 -26.81
CA LEU A 593 -16.79 3.05 -26.18
C LEU A 593 -16.70 1.93 -27.21
N ASN A 594 -15.98 0.87 -26.87
CA ASN A 594 -15.99 -0.35 -27.66
C ASN A 594 -17.12 -1.26 -27.18
N LEU A 595 -18.11 -1.48 -28.05
CA LEU A 595 -19.28 -2.31 -27.73
C LEU A 595 -19.11 -3.78 -28.15
N ASP A 596 -18.00 -4.14 -28.80
CA ASP A 596 -17.71 -5.52 -29.16
C ASP A 596 -17.21 -6.31 -27.93
N ALA A 597 -18.02 -7.26 -27.47
CA ALA A 597 -17.69 -8.14 -26.36
C ALA A 597 -16.45 -9.04 -26.63
N LYS A 598 -15.98 -9.12 -27.88
CA LYS A 598 -14.80 -9.89 -28.29
C LYS A 598 -13.57 -9.02 -28.57
N ALA A 599 -13.67 -7.70 -28.41
CA ALA A 599 -12.57 -6.78 -28.69
C ALA A 599 -11.32 -7.14 -27.89
N HIS A 600 -10.17 -7.09 -28.56
CA HIS A 600 -8.89 -7.30 -27.89
C HIS A 600 -8.57 -6.08 -27.01
N GLY A 601 -7.95 -6.26 -25.84
CA GLY A 601 -7.59 -5.15 -24.93
C GLY A 601 -6.65 -4.07 -25.50
N LYS A 602 -6.11 -4.29 -26.71
CA LYS A 602 -5.28 -3.34 -27.48
C LYS A 602 -6.12 -2.40 -28.35
N GLU A 603 -7.33 -2.83 -28.70
CA GLU A 603 -8.29 -2.07 -29.51
C GLU A 603 -9.10 -1.10 -28.65
N ILE A 604 -9.02 -1.26 -27.32
CA ILE A 604 -9.68 -0.37 -26.38
C ILE A 604 -8.95 0.96 -26.34
N VAL A 605 -9.62 1.99 -26.86
CA VAL A 605 -9.13 3.37 -26.80
C VAL A 605 -9.26 3.86 -25.37
N THR A 606 -8.13 4.19 -24.74
CA THR A 606 -8.11 4.71 -23.38
C THR A 606 -7.91 6.22 -23.37
N LYS A 607 -8.68 6.93 -22.55
CA LYS A 607 -8.49 8.35 -22.27
C LYS A 607 -8.78 8.67 -20.81
N TYR A 608 -7.80 9.31 -20.17
CA TYR A 608 -7.89 9.68 -18.76
C TYR A 608 -8.42 11.11 -18.60
N TYR A 609 -9.69 11.20 -18.21
CA TYR A 609 -10.41 12.43 -17.88
C TYR A 609 -10.31 12.78 -16.39
N ALA A 610 -10.25 11.77 -15.52
CA ALA A 610 -10.00 11.95 -14.09
C ALA A 610 -8.57 12.49 -13.86
N TYR A 611 -8.27 12.89 -12.63
CA TYR A 611 -6.92 13.29 -12.25
C TYR A 611 -6.66 12.81 -10.83
N GLY A 612 -5.47 12.25 -10.60
CA GLY A 612 -5.09 11.73 -9.28
C GLY A 612 -4.95 12.86 -8.26
N GLU A 613 -5.36 12.60 -7.03
CA GLU A 613 -5.22 13.56 -5.93
C GLU A 613 -4.90 12.85 -4.62
N GLU A 614 -4.11 13.49 -3.79
CA GLU A 614 -3.74 12.99 -2.47
C GLU A 614 -4.80 13.40 -1.41
N PRO A 615 -5.44 12.44 -0.70
CA PRO A 615 -6.38 12.72 0.38
C PRO A 615 -5.80 13.55 1.53
N ALA A 616 -4.48 13.59 1.71
CA ALA A 616 -3.87 14.41 2.73
C ALA A 616 -4.21 15.91 2.62
N TYR A 617 -4.54 16.42 1.42
CA TYR A 617 -5.01 17.81 1.27
C TYR A 617 -6.42 18.03 1.82
N TRP A 618 -7.30 17.04 1.69
CA TRP A 618 -8.63 17.05 2.32
C TRP A 618 -8.50 17.07 3.84
N ASN A 619 -7.65 16.20 4.38
CA ASN A 619 -7.33 16.15 5.81
C ASN A 619 -6.51 17.36 6.31
N HIS A 620 -6.05 18.22 5.40
CA HIS A 620 -5.42 19.50 5.68
C HIS A 620 -6.38 20.65 5.30
N GLY A 621 -7.56 20.67 5.93
CA GLY A 621 -8.54 21.75 5.75
C GLY A 621 -9.15 21.84 4.34
N ASP A 622 -9.02 20.81 3.50
CA ASP A 622 -9.35 20.88 2.06
C ASP A 622 -8.63 22.04 1.36
N ARG A 623 -7.31 22.13 1.57
CA ARG A 623 -6.45 23.21 1.06
C ARG A 623 -5.12 22.69 0.53
N ALA A 624 -4.59 23.41 -0.45
CA ALA A 624 -3.20 23.28 -0.87
C ALA A 624 -2.25 23.86 0.21
N LEU A 625 -1.03 23.33 0.30
CA LEU A 625 0.00 23.85 1.20
C LEU A 625 0.56 25.15 0.64
N ILE A 626 0.03 26.26 1.13
CA ILE A 626 0.41 27.62 0.75
C ILE A 626 0.81 28.37 2.02
N VAL A 627 2.06 28.84 2.06
CA VAL A 627 2.63 29.46 3.26
C VAL A 627 3.15 30.85 2.90
N ASN A 628 2.78 31.84 3.70
CA ASN A 628 3.40 33.16 3.65
C ASN A 628 4.69 33.12 4.47
N THR A 629 5.82 33.04 3.79
CA THR A 629 7.13 33.03 4.43
C THR A 629 7.64 34.46 4.63
N PRO A 630 8.38 34.75 5.72
CA PRO A 630 8.95 36.09 5.94
C PRO A 630 9.87 36.55 4.80
N LYS A 631 10.63 35.63 4.19
CA LYS A 631 11.65 35.94 3.18
C LYS A 631 11.12 35.93 1.73
N TYR A 632 10.20 35.02 1.40
CA TYR A 632 9.76 34.79 0.02
C TYR A 632 8.30 35.17 -0.22
N GLY A 633 7.61 35.74 0.78
CA GLY A 633 6.18 36.02 0.71
C GLY A 633 5.36 34.75 0.53
N ARG A 634 4.26 34.85 -0.22
CA ARG A 634 3.35 33.74 -0.51
C ARG A 634 4.02 32.68 -1.38
N LYS A 635 4.22 31.48 -0.82
CA LYS A 635 4.82 30.34 -1.52
C LYS A 635 3.86 29.16 -1.59
N VAL A 636 3.65 28.63 -2.80
CA VAL A 636 2.81 27.47 -3.07
C VAL A 636 3.69 26.21 -3.08
N PHE A 637 3.78 25.51 -1.95
CA PHE A 637 4.63 24.32 -1.81
C PHE A 637 4.06 23.10 -2.51
N THR A 638 2.73 23.01 -2.64
CA THR A 638 2.06 21.93 -3.39
C THR A 638 2.47 21.89 -4.87
N GLY A 639 2.90 23.02 -5.44
CA GLY A 639 3.26 23.12 -6.86
C GLY A 639 2.07 22.91 -7.80
N LYS A 640 2.35 22.79 -9.11
CA LYS A 640 1.30 22.71 -10.14
C LYS A 640 0.84 21.27 -10.44
N THR A 641 1.72 20.30 -10.30
CA THR A 641 1.47 18.90 -10.70
C THR A 641 0.61 18.11 -9.72
N HIS A 642 0.49 18.56 -8.47
CA HIS A 642 -0.26 17.88 -7.42
C HIS A 642 -1.33 18.76 -6.77
N MET A 643 -1.66 19.90 -7.40
CA MET A 643 -2.63 20.85 -6.88
C MET A 643 -3.99 20.15 -6.68
N PRO A 644 -4.58 20.19 -5.46
CA PRO A 644 -5.93 19.67 -5.22
C PRO A 644 -6.99 20.60 -5.81
N SER A 645 -8.18 20.06 -6.04
CA SER A 645 -9.40 20.87 -6.25
C SER A 645 -10.26 20.92 -4.98
N PRO A 646 -11.18 21.89 -4.83
CA PRO A 646 -12.13 21.91 -3.72
C PRO A 646 -12.96 20.63 -3.60
N THR A 647 -13.33 20.20 -2.39
CA THR A 647 -14.11 18.98 -2.15
C THR A 647 -15.58 19.32 -1.87
N LYS A 648 -16.49 18.71 -2.64
CA LYS A 648 -17.97 18.84 -2.45
C LYS A 648 -18.71 17.51 -2.49
N VAL A 649 -18.11 16.50 -3.09
CA VAL A 649 -18.60 15.12 -3.06
C VAL A 649 -17.45 14.21 -2.67
N GLU A 650 -17.71 13.30 -1.74
CA GLU A 650 -16.83 12.21 -1.40
C GLU A 650 -17.56 10.88 -1.59
N TRP A 651 -16.91 9.96 -2.27
CA TRP A 651 -17.37 8.59 -2.38
C TRP A 651 -16.18 7.66 -2.13
N SER A 652 -16.30 6.85 -1.08
CA SER A 652 -15.32 5.83 -0.73
C SER A 652 -15.91 4.43 -0.86
N MET A 653 -15.09 3.46 -1.26
CA MET A 653 -15.55 2.09 -1.51
C MET A 653 -14.58 1.03 -0.99
N ASN A 654 -15.07 0.14 -0.11
CA ASN A 654 -14.28 -0.89 0.59
C ASN A 654 -13.08 -0.34 1.36
N VAL A 655 -13.18 0.89 1.87
CA VAL A 655 -12.18 1.54 2.72
C VAL A 655 -12.80 2.50 3.72
N ASN A 656 -12.09 2.68 4.82
CA ASN A 656 -12.35 3.71 5.80
C ASN A 656 -11.37 4.89 5.56
N LEU A 657 -11.88 6.12 5.52
CA LEU A 657 -11.07 7.34 5.45
C LEU A 657 -10.65 7.81 6.85
N LEU A 658 -11.58 7.74 7.81
CA LEU A 658 -11.49 8.29 9.15
C LEU A 658 -10.41 7.62 10.02
N ASN A 659 -10.19 6.31 9.86
CA ASN A 659 -9.20 5.57 10.65
C ASN A 659 -7.75 5.94 10.30
N ASN A 660 -7.52 6.50 9.10
CA ASN A 660 -6.18 6.87 8.63
C ASN A 660 -5.91 8.38 8.75
N ALA A 661 -6.95 9.18 9.00
CA ALA A 661 -6.84 10.61 9.13
C ALA A 661 -5.99 11.02 10.34
N LYS A 662 -4.93 11.78 10.09
CA LYS A 662 -4.13 12.45 11.11
C LYS A 662 -4.71 13.87 11.28
N TYR A 663 -5.24 14.27 12.43
CA TYR A 663 -6.10 15.49 12.59
C TYR A 663 -7.60 15.28 12.32
N HIS A 664 -8.12 14.12 12.70
CA HIS A 664 -9.54 13.74 12.51
C HIS A 664 -10.56 14.80 12.98
N TYR A 665 -10.33 15.48 14.12
CA TYR A 665 -11.29 16.46 14.65
C TYR A 665 -11.53 17.63 13.67
N ASP A 666 -10.45 18.23 13.17
CA ASP A 666 -10.53 19.37 12.25
C ASP A 666 -11.23 18.96 10.95
N MET A 667 -10.85 17.81 10.41
CA MET A 667 -11.48 17.21 9.24
C MET A 667 -12.99 17.01 9.44
N VAL A 668 -13.45 16.32 10.50
CA VAL A 668 -14.89 16.10 10.72
C VAL A 668 -15.66 17.39 10.95
N LYS A 669 -15.12 18.32 11.75
CA LYS A 669 -15.87 19.53 12.14
C LYS A 669 -15.80 20.64 11.09
N ASN A 670 -14.63 20.87 10.52
CA ASN A 670 -14.35 22.04 9.68
C ASN A 670 -14.29 21.70 8.19
N VAL A 671 -13.99 20.46 7.80
CA VAL A 671 -13.95 20.05 6.39
C VAL A 671 -15.25 19.38 5.98
N ASP A 672 -15.61 18.26 6.61
CA ASP A 672 -16.74 17.43 6.18
C ASP A 672 -18.08 18.16 6.23
N SER A 673 -18.24 19.09 7.19
CA SER A 673 -19.44 19.94 7.29
C SER A 673 -19.67 20.85 6.08
N ASN A 674 -18.63 21.06 5.25
CA ASN A 674 -18.67 21.81 4.00
C ASN A 674 -18.81 20.93 2.74
N VAL A 675 -18.82 19.61 2.90
CA VAL A 675 -19.00 18.63 1.83
C VAL A 675 -20.49 18.34 1.67
N GLU A 676 -21.03 18.39 0.46
CA GLU A 676 -22.48 18.29 0.24
C GLU A 676 -22.99 16.85 0.19
N MET A 677 -22.12 15.90 -0.19
CA MET A 677 -22.46 14.48 -0.25
C MET A 677 -21.26 13.62 0.17
N ILE A 678 -21.48 12.72 1.14
CA ILE A 678 -20.53 11.68 1.51
C ILE A 678 -21.20 10.33 1.33
N VAL A 679 -20.54 9.45 0.58
CA VAL A 679 -21.01 8.08 0.30
C VAL A 679 -19.93 7.09 0.74
N VAL A 680 -20.36 6.07 1.47
CA VAL A 680 -19.53 4.92 1.84
C VAL A 680 -20.22 3.67 1.31
N GLN A 681 -19.49 2.88 0.53
CA GLN A 681 -19.99 1.66 -0.09
C GLN A 681 -19.12 0.47 0.31
N ASP A 682 -19.76 -0.57 0.84
CA ASP A 682 -19.15 -1.89 1.05
C ASP A 682 -19.66 -2.87 -0.02
N LEU A 683 -18.73 -3.57 -0.67
CA LEU A 683 -18.95 -4.64 -1.65
C LEU A 683 -18.59 -6.00 -1.08
#